data_AF-A0AAJ7DYM7-F1
#
_entry.id   AF-A0AAJ7DYM7-F1
#
_cell.length_a   1.000
_cell.length_b   1.000
_cell.length_c   1.000
_cell.angle_alpha   90.00
_cell.angle_beta   90.00
_cell.angle_gamma   90.00
#
_symmetry.space_group_name_H-M   'P 1'
#
loop_
_entity.id
_entity.type
_entity.pdbx_description
1 polymer ?
#
loop_
_entity_poly.entity_id
_entity_poly.type
_entity_poly.pdbx_seq_one_letter_code
_entity_poly.pdbx_strand_id
1 'polypeptide(L)'
;MINTNLTECISGGQEREDRNLEAQSSFEPLSLEVNYPDTAILLLRSPEKPILLAAAASLSRFAEKAKGNLEALFDLNVVENILTMIDHDDLYTRRFALKLLALMSAVQNVQIHLLKTDFYIMLFTKMLTNEQDTFLQEFSSRILAELSAIPSGADTILNKFPDVSYLFEKLKVTDPDVKKNCIEILNNLLKDLNGFNVVSESKDFNFAVIYELFNEPYTVIQQLALNVIEYLLIHNTDDGIHEKFRASRGVQSLVEILNHEDWNDLYYKVLHILKLACYNVKTVEFIIKTDAVRQLFNLMENTKNDQLKFLTLHVLVGLTVTINGKKLMNSYGLVQYMLEYLETYNEPHVRAIICEGLGYMTQYGPSVDEILRNNPVNYILKLLNDDEAQWLERQAAAFALKELFLSDLQNCINFLEINGHEHLIRLIQQPTNNLPSETQVTILQIISAIADYSSLAEDLISIDLFNALSSILERENGASDEMKIACCNVLARFPINEAARKVFVYVGTLKKMYQLITDVESVPVRNAATELVLLLCADPLLATLCMQQGYLEYMLNNRGASRFISTWDLCIEALFSGDLSMKFAYMGQLSLHDLTEDGFYAMRRSFCPFPVLQELFRLKMCPLEPIYVVNFAELQTTENLDYNESKLLVFEEKVVGHVYARNSTEARDVMRRESLKNGRNASESTINAWLELKFGRVQVDYDLITYLKIFKAELEAAEAEDKGPFDDSIPGLIETTKIASRARRLGKFVARQLAGTDPSNRLCIDQQLELHLRSIRDRIQNNIVPLGLLRIGSSFERSLLFKAIADRIALPASLVRGRYGKSWIEIAVPVVSIVIDGSSKNAVCTRSAKRLSRSQALPPKFLYKNFIVDLIVVPGDLIPMSSARAQSYHEAKAGCEFACCIFPSI
;
A
#
# COMPACT_ATOMS: atom_id res chain seq x y z
N MET A 1 -104.39 0.55 -56.76
CA MET A 1 -104.67 -0.48 -57.79
C MET A 1 -103.92 -1.73 -57.38
N ILE A 2 -104.44 -2.94 -57.21
CA ILE A 2 -105.77 -3.59 -57.22
C ILE A 2 -105.56 -4.88 -56.40
N ASN A 3 -106.51 -5.21 -55.49
CA ASN A 3 -106.98 -6.53 -55.00
C ASN A 3 -105.98 -7.64 -54.57
N THR A 4 -106.21 -8.48 -53.55
CA THR A 4 -107.45 -8.98 -52.91
C THR A 4 -107.13 -9.71 -51.58
N ASN A 5 -108.09 -9.67 -50.66
CA ASN A 5 -108.38 -10.51 -49.47
C ASN A 5 -107.68 -11.87 -49.32
N LEU A 6 -107.29 -12.22 -48.07
CA LEU A 6 -107.97 -13.24 -47.23
C LEU A 6 -107.28 -13.40 -45.86
N THR A 7 -108.10 -13.38 -44.82
CA THR A 7 -107.84 -13.76 -43.43
C THR A 7 -107.51 -15.25 -43.28
N GLU A 8 -106.63 -15.65 -42.35
CA GLU A 8 -106.88 -16.74 -41.39
C GLU A 8 -105.76 -16.96 -40.36
N CYS A 9 -106.20 -17.49 -39.22
CA CYS A 9 -105.52 -17.68 -37.94
C CYS A 9 -104.29 -18.60 -37.98
N ILE A 10 -103.27 -18.31 -37.17
CA ILE A 10 -102.30 -19.32 -36.72
C ILE A 10 -102.59 -19.62 -35.26
N SER A 11 -103.47 -20.61 -35.04
CA SER A 11 -103.65 -21.30 -33.76
C SER A 11 -102.61 -22.41 -33.64
N GLY A 12 -102.03 -22.53 -32.44
CA GLY A 12 -100.95 -23.46 -32.13
C GLY A 12 -101.26 -24.94 -32.36
N GLY A 13 -100.28 -25.62 -32.94
CA GLY A 13 -99.98 -27.01 -32.65
C GLY A 13 -98.58 -27.05 -32.05
N GLN A 14 -98.47 -27.35 -30.75
CA GLN A 14 -97.22 -27.86 -30.19
C GLN A 14 -96.91 -29.15 -30.94
N GLU A 15 -95.75 -29.22 -31.60
CA GLU A 15 -95.16 -30.52 -31.93
C GLU A 15 -95.06 -31.30 -30.63
N ARG A 16 -95.76 -32.44 -30.58
CA ARG A 16 -95.55 -33.41 -29.51
C ARG A 16 -94.15 -33.98 -29.73
N GLU A 17 -93.17 -33.45 -29.01
CA GLU A 17 -91.91 -34.14 -28.76
C GLU A 17 -92.24 -35.50 -28.15
N ASP A 18 -91.95 -36.54 -28.92
CA ASP A 18 -92.14 -37.91 -28.51
C ASP A 18 -91.06 -38.24 -27.46
N ARG A 19 -91.35 -37.95 -26.19
CA ARG A 19 -90.44 -38.16 -25.03
C ARG A 19 -89.95 -39.60 -24.88
N ASN A 20 -90.50 -40.55 -25.64
CA ASN A 20 -90.09 -41.95 -25.63
C ASN A 20 -88.90 -42.26 -26.56
N LEU A 21 -88.52 -41.37 -27.48
CA LEU A 21 -87.36 -41.59 -28.35
C LEU A 21 -86.03 -41.20 -27.67
N GLU A 22 -85.99 -40.14 -26.85
CA GLU A 22 -84.78 -39.74 -26.12
C GLU A 22 -84.39 -40.75 -25.02
N ALA A 23 -85.37 -41.38 -24.38
CA ALA A 23 -85.15 -42.36 -23.32
C ALA A 23 -84.59 -43.71 -23.80
N GLN A 24 -84.73 -44.05 -25.09
CA GLN A 24 -84.17 -45.29 -25.65
C GLN A 24 -82.70 -45.15 -26.09
N SER A 25 -82.21 -43.91 -26.24
CA SER A 25 -80.83 -43.61 -26.68
C SER A 25 -79.89 -43.11 -25.58
N SER A 26 -80.40 -42.85 -24.36
CA SER A 26 -79.56 -42.40 -23.24
C SER A 26 -78.89 -43.58 -22.52
N PHE A 27 -77.57 -43.51 -22.34
CA PHE A 27 -76.82 -44.49 -21.55
C PHE A 27 -77.23 -44.43 -20.06
N GLU A 28 -77.50 -45.58 -19.44
CA GLU A 28 -77.81 -45.65 -18.02
C GLU A 28 -76.56 -45.35 -17.17
N PRO A 29 -76.66 -44.54 -16.09
CA PRO A 29 -75.50 -44.15 -15.29
C PRO A 29 -74.80 -45.37 -14.66
N LEU A 30 -73.47 -45.47 -14.85
CA LEU A 30 -72.62 -46.50 -14.24
C LEU A 30 -71.92 -45.94 -12.99
N SER A 31 -72.03 -46.64 -11.86
CA SER A 31 -71.27 -46.33 -10.64
C SER A 31 -69.93 -47.07 -10.66
N LEU A 32 -68.82 -46.33 -10.61
CA LEU A 32 -67.46 -46.87 -10.62
C LEU A 32 -66.73 -46.52 -9.31
N GLU A 33 -66.22 -47.54 -8.61
CA GLU A 33 -65.33 -47.36 -7.45
C GLU A 33 -63.87 -47.49 -7.89
N VAL A 34 -63.04 -46.49 -7.59
CA VAL A 34 -61.64 -46.41 -8.05
C VAL A 34 -60.70 -46.39 -6.86
N ASN A 35 -59.92 -47.46 -6.69
CA ASN A 35 -59.04 -47.65 -5.54
C ASN A 35 -57.54 -47.48 -5.86
N TYR A 36 -57.16 -47.40 -7.13
CA TYR A 36 -55.77 -47.30 -7.57
C TYR A 36 -55.52 -45.98 -8.34
N PRO A 37 -54.36 -45.32 -8.12
CA PRO A 37 -54.02 -44.08 -8.80
C PRO A 37 -53.91 -44.27 -10.32
N ASP A 38 -53.37 -45.38 -10.81
CA ASP A 38 -53.28 -45.73 -12.23
C ASP A 38 -54.65 -45.64 -12.93
N THR A 39 -55.68 -46.22 -12.31
CA THR A 39 -57.05 -46.21 -12.83
C THR A 39 -57.62 -44.79 -12.83
N ALA A 40 -57.34 -43.99 -11.80
CA ALA A 40 -57.76 -42.59 -11.77
C ALA A 40 -57.05 -41.76 -12.85
N ILE A 41 -55.78 -42.04 -13.17
CA ILE A 41 -55.03 -41.37 -14.25
C ILE A 41 -55.68 -41.63 -15.63
N LEU A 42 -56.21 -42.85 -15.87
CA LEU A 42 -56.94 -43.15 -17.10
C LEU A 42 -58.22 -42.31 -17.23
N LEU A 43 -58.91 -42.08 -16.12
CA LEU A 43 -60.14 -41.30 -16.07
C LEU A 43 -59.94 -39.79 -16.33
N LEU A 44 -58.70 -39.29 -16.26
CA LEU A 44 -58.37 -37.91 -16.65
C LEU A 44 -58.63 -37.62 -18.14
N ARG A 45 -58.76 -38.66 -18.98
CA ARG A 45 -59.10 -38.54 -20.41
C ARG A 45 -60.60 -38.71 -20.68
N SER A 46 -61.42 -38.84 -19.64
CA SER A 46 -62.86 -39.02 -19.81
C SER A 46 -63.50 -37.75 -20.41
N PRO A 47 -64.41 -37.87 -21.39
CA PRO A 47 -65.21 -36.74 -21.87
C PRO A 47 -66.24 -36.27 -20.82
N GLU A 48 -66.52 -37.10 -19.80
CA GLU A 48 -67.46 -36.77 -18.74
C GLU A 48 -66.79 -35.90 -17.68
N LYS A 49 -67.11 -34.59 -17.69
CA LYS A 49 -66.57 -33.61 -16.74
C LYS A 49 -66.62 -34.05 -15.27
N PRO A 50 -67.74 -34.60 -14.74
CA PRO A 50 -67.79 -35.02 -13.35
C PRO A 50 -66.79 -36.11 -13.00
N ILE A 51 -66.57 -37.06 -13.92
CA ILE A 51 -65.59 -38.15 -13.76
C ILE A 51 -64.17 -37.60 -13.79
N LEU A 52 -63.88 -36.75 -14.77
CA LEU A 52 -62.56 -36.12 -14.93
C LEU A 52 -62.18 -35.30 -13.69
N LEU A 53 -63.11 -34.48 -13.18
CA LEU A 53 -62.90 -33.69 -11.96
C LEU A 53 -62.77 -34.56 -10.71
N ALA A 54 -63.57 -35.61 -10.58
CA ALA A 54 -63.47 -36.56 -9.46
C ALA A 54 -62.12 -37.31 -9.46
N ALA A 55 -61.62 -37.67 -10.64
CA ALA A 55 -60.30 -38.28 -10.81
C ALA A 55 -59.18 -37.31 -10.39
N ALA A 56 -59.16 -36.09 -10.93
CA ALA A 56 -58.16 -35.07 -10.59
C ALA A 56 -58.17 -34.70 -9.09
N ALA A 57 -59.36 -34.59 -8.48
CA ALA A 57 -59.53 -34.35 -7.06
C ALA A 57 -59.00 -35.52 -6.20
N SER A 58 -59.28 -36.76 -6.61
CA SER A 58 -58.82 -37.95 -5.90
C SER A 58 -57.30 -38.12 -5.98
N LEU A 59 -56.71 -37.83 -7.14
CA LEU A 59 -55.25 -37.80 -7.32
C LEU A 59 -54.60 -36.69 -6.49
N SER A 60 -55.22 -35.50 -6.42
CA SER A 60 -54.73 -34.40 -5.56
C SER A 60 -54.74 -34.80 -4.08
N ARG A 61 -55.80 -35.45 -3.58
CA ARG A 61 -55.85 -35.96 -2.20
C ARG A 61 -54.82 -37.06 -1.94
N PHE A 62 -54.50 -37.87 -2.95
CA PHE A 62 -53.45 -38.88 -2.84
C PHE A 62 -52.06 -38.22 -2.78
N ALA A 63 -51.82 -37.24 -3.66
CA ALA A 63 -50.61 -36.41 -3.72
C ALA A 63 -50.33 -35.68 -2.39
N GLU A 64 -51.35 -35.08 -1.77
CA GLU A 64 -51.23 -34.32 -0.51
C GLU A 64 -50.78 -35.17 0.70
N LYS A 65 -50.94 -36.50 0.67
CA LYS A 65 -50.65 -37.37 1.83
C LYS A 65 -49.17 -37.55 2.13
N ALA A 66 -48.31 -37.61 1.11
CA ALA A 66 -46.88 -37.86 1.29
C ALA A 66 -46.08 -37.49 0.04
N LYS A 67 -44.84 -37.03 0.22
CA LYS A 67 -43.93 -36.71 -0.89
C LYS A 67 -43.66 -37.93 -1.80
N GLY A 68 -43.54 -39.13 -1.23
CA GLY A 68 -43.38 -40.36 -2.02
C GLY A 68 -44.56 -40.69 -2.93
N ASN A 69 -45.77 -40.18 -2.63
CA ASN A 69 -46.91 -40.35 -3.52
C ASN A 69 -46.79 -39.46 -4.78
N LEU A 70 -46.17 -38.29 -4.65
CA LEU A 70 -45.90 -37.41 -5.80
C LEU A 70 -44.89 -38.06 -6.76
N GLU A 71 -43.86 -38.72 -6.21
CA GLU A 71 -42.88 -39.49 -7.00
C GLU A 71 -43.56 -40.68 -7.69
N ALA A 72 -44.38 -41.45 -6.97
CA ALA A 72 -45.14 -42.55 -7.56
C ALA A 72 -46.05 -42.06 -8.70
N LEU A 73 -46.74 -40.93 -8.53
CA LEU A 73 -47.56 -40.34 -9.60
C LEU A 73 -46.74 -39.93 -10.83
N PHE A 74 -45.53 -39.39 -10.62
CA PHE A 74 -44.62 -39.07 -11.71
C PHE A 74 -44.20 -40.32 -12.49
N ASP A 75 -43.86 -41.40 -11.80
CA ASP A 75 -43.48 -42.68 -12.42
C ASP A 75 -44.64 -43.30 -13.24
N LEU A 76 -45.88 -43.00 -12.87
CA LEU A 76 -47.08 -43.36 -13.63
C LEU A 76 -47.40 -42.41 -14.82
N ASN A 77 -46.50 -41.49 -15.15
CA ASN A 77 -46.61 -40.53 -16.27
C ASN A 77 -47.86 -39.64 -16.20
N VAL A 78 -48.33 -39.28 -15.00
CA VAL A 78 -49.51 -38.41 -14.87
C VAL A 78 -49.30 -37.00 -15.41
N VAL A 79 -48.04 -36.51 -15.46
CA VAL A 79 -47.71 -35.12 -15.83
C VAL A 79 -48.22 -34.78 -17.23
N GLU A 80 -48.03 -35.65 -18.21
CA GLU A 80 -48.50 -35.42 -19.59
C GLU A 80 -50.03 -35.32 -19.65
N ASN A 81 -50.74 -36.16 -18.90
CA ASN A 81 -52.19 -36.09 -18.81
C ASN A 81 -52.64 -34.76 -18.19
N ILE A 82 -51.98 -34.31 -17.11
CA ILE A 82 -52.29 -33.04 -16.46
C ILE A 82 -52.03 -31.86 -17.41
N LEU A 83 -50.90 -31.84 -18.10
CA LEU A 83 -50.53 -30.76 -19.02
C LEU A 83 -51.58 -30.57 -20.13
N THR A 84 -52.15 -31.66 -20.66
CA THR A 84 -53.25 -31.55 -21.65
C THR A 84 -54.54 -30.93 -21.09
N MET A 85 -54.78 -31.04 -19.79
CA MET A 85 -55.97 -30.50 -19.13
C MET A 85 -55.86 -29.00 -18.80
N ILE A 86 -54.65 -28.43 -18.81
CA ILE A 86 -54.41 -27.03 -18.46
C ILE A 86 -55.05 -26.07 -19.49
N ASP A 87 -55.17 -26.51 -20.75
CA ASP A 87 -55.78 -25.77 -21.86
C ASP A 87 -57.26 -26.13 -22.09
N HIS A 88 -57.90 -26.84 -21.16
CA HIS A 88 -59.28 -27.28 -21.29
C HIS A 88 -60.28 -26.10 -21.18
N ASP A 89 -61.37 -26.10 -21.96
CA ASP A 89 -62.36 -25.00 -21.99
C ASP A 89 -63.05 -24.71 -20.64
N ASP A 90 -63.04 -25.69 -19.75
CA ASP A 90 -63.70 -25.65 -18.44
C ASP A 90 -62.76 -25.14 -17.34
N LEU A 91 -63.13 -24.03 -16.70
CA LEU A 91 -62.32 -23.37 -15.65
C LEU A 91 -61.99 -24.31 -14.48
N TYR A 92 -62.93 -25.12 -14.01
CA TYR A 92 -62.70 -26.02 -12.89
C TYR A 92 -61.70 -27.11 -13.28
N THR A 93 -61.81 -27.63 -14.50
CA THR A 93 -60.86 -28.60 -15.04
C THR A 93 -59.44 -28.04 -15.02
N ARG A 94 -59.25 -26.81 -15.50
CA ARG A 94 -57.95 -26.10 -15.46
C ARG A 94 -57.44 -25.94 -14.02
N ARG A 95 -58.30 -25.51 -13.09
CA ARG A 95 -57.94 -25.35 -11.66
C ARG A 95 -57.47 -26.66 -11.03
N PHE A 96 -58.21 -27.76 -11.21
CA PHE A 96 -57.85 -29.06 -10.63
C PHE A 96 -56.57 -29.62 -11.25
N ALA A 97 -56.38 -29.46 -12.57
CA ALA A 97 -55.16 -29.85 -13.25
C ALA A 97 -53.95 -29.05 -12.71
N LEU A 98 -54.07 -27.73 -12.66
CA LEU A 98 -52.99 -26.86 -12.20
C LEU A 98 -52.68 -27.04 -10.71
N LYS A 99 -53.70 -27.26 -9.87
CA LYS A 99 -53.53 -27.63 -8.46
C LYS A 99 -52.68 -28.90 -8.32
N LEU A 100 -53.04 -29.95 -9.05
CA LEU A 100 -52.30 -31.21 -9.01
C LEU A 100 -50.85 -31.01 -9.49
N LEU A 101 -50.66 -30.26 -10.57
CA LEU A 101 -49.31 -29.96 -11.06
C LEU A 101 -48.48 -29.14 -10.07
N ALA A 102 -49.09 -28.17 -9.38
CA ALA A 102 -48.42 -27.35 -8.35
C ALA A 102 -48.01 -28.16 -7.12
N LEU A 103 -48.80 -29.18 -6.74
CA LEU A 103 -48.37 -30.15 -5.72
C LEU A 103 -47.19 -30.98 -6.21
N MET A 104 -47.27 -31.45 -7.47
CA MET A 104 -46.22 -32.26 -8.08
C MET A 104 -44.92 -31.49 -8.31
N SER A 105 -44.96 -30.18 -8.55
CA SER A 105 -43.75 -29.36 -8.78
C SER A 105 -42.84 -29.27 -7.55
N ALA A 106 -43.24 -29.77 -6.39
CA ALA A 106 -42.37 -29.93 -5.21
C ALA A 106 -41.40 -31.13 -5.33
N VAL A 107 -41.51 -31.95 -6.38
CA VAL A 107 -40.62 -33.09 -6.67
C VAL A 107 -39.61 -32.73 -7.75
N GLN A 108 -38.34 -33.02 -7.49
CA GLN A 108 -37.23 -32.67 -8.39
C GLN A 108 -37.39 -33.26 -9.80
N ASN A 109 -37.88 -34.50 -9.94
CA ASN A 109 -38.11 -35.13 -11.24
C ASN A 109 -39.15 -34.36 -12.09
N VAL A 110 -40.19 -33.83 -11.45
CA VAL A 110 -41.22 -33.00 -12.10
C VAL A 110 -40.61 -31.66 -12.50
N GLN A 111 -39.84 -31.03 -11.61
CA GLN A 111 -39.15 -29.77 -11.90
C GLN A 111 -38.21 -29.92 -13.11
N ILE A 112 -37.37 -30.97 -13.12
CA ILE A 112 -36.48 -31.28 -14.25
C ILE A 112 -37.28 -31.50 -15.53
N HIS A 113 -38.41 -32.23 -15.47
CA HIS A 113 -39.27 -32.45 -16.62
C HIS A 113 -39.81 -31.13 -17.18
N LEU A 114 -40.33 -30.24 -16.33
CA LEU A 114 -40.86 -28.93 -16.73
C LEU A 114 -39.77 -27.97 -17.22
N LEU A 115 -38.52 -28.14 -16.80
CA LEU A 115 -37.37 -27.34 -17.25
C LEU A 115 -36.70 -27.87 -18.53
N LYS A 116 -37.18 -28.99 -19.11
CA LYS A 116 -36.64 -29.48 -20.40
C LYS A 116 -36.90 -28.51 -21.55
N THR A 117 -37.93 -27.68 -21.43
CA THR A 117 -38.32 -26.69 -22.44
C THR A 117 -38.75 -25.39 -21.78
N ASP A 118 -38.30 -24.26 -22.32
CA ASP A 118 -38.67 -22.93 -21.82
C ASP A 118 -40.19 -22.63 -21.92
N PHE A 119 -40.93 -23.43 -22.70
CA PHE A 119 -42.36 -23.28 -22.94
C PHE A 119 -43.17 -23.24 -21.64
N TYR A 120 -42.89 -24.13 -20.67
CA TYR A 120 -43.68 -24.22 -19.45
C TYR A 120 -43.48 -23.00 -18.53
N ILE A 121 -42.26 -22.48 -18.42
CA ILE A 121 -42.01 -21.21 -17.71
C ILE A 121 -42.82 -20.09 -18.38
N MET A 122 -42.76 -19.98 -19.71
CA MET A 122 -43.54 -18.97 -20.42
C MET A 122 -45.06 -19.14 -20.23
N LEU A 123 -45.55 -20.37 -20.22
CA LEU A 123 -46.96 -20.70 -20.01
C LEU A 123 -47.43 -20.24 -18.62
N PHE A 124 -46.72 -20.65 -17.55
CA PHE A 124 -47.10 -20.31 -16.19
C PHE A 124 -46.93 -18.82 -15.89
N THR A 125 -45.91 -18.16 -16.45
CA THR A 125 -45.80 -16.69 -16.33
C THR A 125 -46.97 -15.99 -16.99
N LYS A 126 -47.40 -16.41 -18.19
CA LYS A 126 -48.60 -15.85 -18.84
C LYS A 126 -49.87 -16.09 -18.05
N MET A 127 -50.01 -17.25 -17.41
CA MET A 127 -51.17 -17.54 -16.54
C MET A 127 -51.18 -16.63 -15.31
N LEU A 128 -50.02 -16.43 -14.68
CA LEU A 128 -49.89 -15.51 -13.56
C LEU A 128 -50.25 -14.07 -13.96
N THR A 129 -49.84 -13.61 -15.14
CA THR A 129 -50.09 -12.21 -15.56
C THR A 129 -51.48 -11.98 -16.12
N ASN A 130 -51.98 -12.87 -17.00
CA ASN A 130 -53.12 -12.56 -17.88
C ASN A 130 -54.46 -13.14 -17.39
N GLU A 131 -54.46 -14.21 -16.59
CA GLU A 131 -55.69 -14.82 -16.09
C GLU A 131 -56.29 -13.95 -14.98
N GLN A 132 -57.62 -13.81 -14.93
CA GLN A 132 -58.29 -13.12 -13.82
C GLN A 132 -58.58 -14.03 -12.62
N ASP A 133 -58.50 -15.35 -12.84
CA ASP A 133 -58.82 -16.33 -11.81
C ASP A 133 -57.70 -16.44 -10.77
N THR A 134 -58.03 -16.18 -9.50
CA THR A 134 -57.05 -16.18 -8.41
C THR A 134 -56.41 -17.55 -8.19
N PHE A 135 -57.18 -18.64 -8.31
CA PHE A 135 -56.63 -20.00 -8.16
C PHE A 135 -55.67 -20.36 -9.28
N LEU A 136 -55.94 -19.94 -10.52
CA LEU A 136 -54.97 -20.15 -11.61
C LEU A 136 -53.68 -19.35 -11.39
N GLN A 137 -53.78 -18.11 -10.89
CA GLN A 137 -52.61 -17.31 -10.51
C GLN A 137 -51.83 -17.93 -9.34
N GLU A 138 -52.54 -18.42 -8.31
CA GLU A 138 -51.96 -19.09 -7.15
C GLU A 138 -51.15 -20.32 -7.56
N PHE A 139 -51.77 -21.27 -8.27
CA PHE A 139 -51.09 -22.51 -8.64
C PHE A 139 -49.99 -22.28 -9.69
N SER A 140 -50.16 -21.34 -10.62
CA SER A 140 -49.09 -21.01 -11.58
C SER A 140 -47.90 -20.33 -10.90
N SER A 141 -48.13 -19.38 -9.99
CA SER A 141 -47.06 -18.76 -9.20
C SER A 141 -46.37 -19.76 -8.30
N ARG A 142 -47.11 -20.72 -7.71
CA ARG A 142 -46.52 -21.81 -6.91
C ARG A 142 -45.56 -22.68 -7.72
N ILE A 143 -45.94 -23.05 -8.94
CA ILE A 143 -45.07 -23.80 -9.86
C ILE A 143 -43.83 -22.97 -10.18
N LEU A 144 -43.99 -21.69 -10.54
CA LEU A 144 -42.86 -20.80 -10.83
C LEU A 144 -41.91 -20.61 -9.64
N ALA A 145 -42.44 -20.53 -8.41
CA ALA A 145 -41.64 -20.47 -7.20
C ALA A 145 -40.76 -21.73 -7.03
N GLU A 146 -41.33 -22.92 -7.27
CA GLU A 146 -40.58 -24.18 -7.26
C GLU A 146 -39.53 -24.25 -8.39
N LEU A 147 -39.88 -23.82 -9.59
CA LEU A 147 -38.95 -23.84 -10.73
C LEU A 147 -37.81 -22.82 -10.56
N SER A 148 -38.10 -21.62 -10.08
CA SER A 148 -37.10 -20.57 -9.81
C SER A 148 -36.12 -20.95 -8.71
N ALA A 149 -36.47 -21.87 -7.80
CA ALA A 149 -35.55 -22.35 -6.78
C ALA A 149 -34.37 -23.15 -7.37
N ILE A 150 -34.51 -23.65 -8.62
CA ILE A 150 -33.43 -24.29 -9.37
C ILE A 150 -32.68 -23.22 -10.18
N PRO A 151 -31.32 -23.19 -10.15
CA PRO A 151 -30.53 -22.21 -10.89
C PRO A 151 -30.86 -22.11 -12.38
N SER A 152 -31.09 -23.23 -13.07
CA SER A 152 -31.48 -23.23 -14.49
C SER A 152 -32.88 -22.66 -14.75
N GLY A 153 -33.80 -22.83 -13.80
CA GLY A 153 -35.14 -22.24 -13.88
C GLY A 153 -35.11 -20.74 -13.67
N ALA A 154 -34.36 -20.26 -12.68
CA ALA A 154 -34.11 -18.83 -12.47
C ALA A 154 -33.48 -18.18 -13.71
N ASP A 155 -32.43 -18.78 -14.27
CA ASP A 155 -31.77 -18.30 -15.49
C ASP A 155 -32.74 -18.24 -16.68
N THR A 156 -33.59 -19.26 -16.85
CA THR A 156 -34.60 -19.26 -17.92
C THR A 156 -35.62 -18.12 -17.74
N ILE A 157 -36.06 -17.84 -16.51
CA ILE A 157 -36.94 -16.70 -16.22
C ILE A 157 -36.25 -15.39 -16.61
N LEU A 158 -35.02 -15.17 -16.16
CA LEU A 158 -34.26 -13.94 -16.44
C LEU A 158 -34.00 -13.74 -17.94
N ASN A 159 -33.70 -14.82 -18.67
CA ASN A 159 -33.43 -14.77 -20.11
C ASN A 159 -34.69 -14.52 -20.95
N LYS A 160 -35.85 -15.03 -20.53
CA LYS A 160 -37.13 -14.83 -21.27
C LYS A 160 -37.82 -13.54 -20.89
N PHE A 161 -37.65 -13.08 -19.66
CA PHE A 161 -38.33 -11.91 -19.10
C PHE A 161 -37.29 -10.92 -18.58
N PRO A 162 -36.81 -9.99 -19.43
CA PRO A 162 -35.82 -8.98 -19.02
C PRO A 162 -36.38 -7.93 -18.05
N ASP A 163 -37.70 -7.91 -17.83
CA ASP A 163 -38.39 -7.00 -16.92
C ASP A 163 -39.37 -7.82 -16.07
N VAL A 164 -39.16 -7.82 -14.75
CA VAL A 164 -39.96 -8.57 -13.78
C VAL A 164 -41.00 -7.71 -13.07
N SER A 165 -41.38 -6.57 -13.66
CA SER A 165 -42.40 -5.65 -13.13
C SER A 165 -43.71 -6.35 -12.75
N TYR A 166 -44.09 -7.40 -13.49
CA TYR A 166 -45.28 -8.19 -13.20
C TYR A 166 -45.25 -8.85 -11.81
N LEU A 167 -44.09 -9.20 -11.26
CA LEU A 167 -43.99 -9.74 -9.90
C LEU A 167 -44.34 -8.68 -8.87
N PHE A 168 -43.86 -7.44 -9.05
CA PHE A 168 -44.18 -6.31 -8.17
C PHE A 168 -45.66 -5.90 -8.24
N GLU A 169 -46.29 -6.01 -9.40
CA GLU A 169 -47.73 -5.85 -9.54
C GLU A 169 -48.49 -6.90 -8.72
N LYS A 170 -48.07 -8.17 -8.79
CA LYS A 170 -48.72 -9.28 -8.08
C LYS A 170 -48.52 -9.26 -6.57
N LEU A 171 -47.48 -8.59 -6.05
CA LEU A 171 -47.33 -8.34 -4.61
C LEU A 171 -48.44 -7.45 -4.02
N LYS A 172 -49.13 -6.65 -4.86
CA LYS A 172 -50.20 -5.74 -4.43
C LYS A 172 -51.61 -6.37 -4.44
N VAL A 173 -51.73 -7.60 -4.93
CA VAL A 173 -53.01 -8.33 -5.01
C VAL A 173 -53.49 -8.71 -3.60
N THR A 174 -54.76 -8.97 -3.38
CA THR A 174 -55.27 -9.31 -2.02
C THR A 174 -54.95 -10.73 -1.57
N ASP A 175 -54.62 -11.64 -2.51
CA ASP A 175 -54.43 -13.05 -2.23
C ASP A 175 -53.04 -13.34 -1.60
N PRO A 176 -52.97 -13.90 -0.39
CA PRO A 176 -51.72 -14.08 0.34
C PRO A 176 -50.81 -15.14 -0.28
N ASP A 177 -51.37 -16.17 -0.91
CA ASP A 177 -50.59 -17.24 -1.53
C ASP A 177 -49.92 -16.75 -2.82
N VAL A 178 -50.62 -15.97 -3.64
CA VAL A 178 -50.02 -15.28 -4.80
C VAL A 178 -48.90 -14.34 -4.33
N LYS A 179 -49.09 -13.55 -3.27
CA LYS A 179 -48.03 -12.70 -2.70
C LYS A 179 -46.83 -13.51 -2.28
N LYS A 180 -47.05 -14.57 -1.48
CA LYS A 180 -46.01 -15.45 -0.94
C LYS A 180 -45.17 -16.04 -2.08
N ASN A 181 -45.83 -16.57 -3.11
CA ASN A 181 -45.15 -17.20 -4.22
C ASN A 181 -44.38 -16.16 -5.06
N CYS A 182 -44.94 -14.97 -5.28
CA CYS A 182 -44.26 -13.92 -6.05
C CYS A 182 -43.02 -13.37 -5.32
N ILE A 183 -43.10 -13.16 -4.00
CA ILE A 183 -41.93 -12.71 -3.22
C ILE A 183 -40.87 -13.81 -3.13
N GLU A 184 -41.27 -15.09 -3.09
CA GLU A 184 -40.34 -16.23 -3.14
C GLU A 184 -39.63 -16.33 -4.49
N ILE A 185 -40.33 -16.09 -5.60
CA ILE A 185 -39.69 -16.02 -6.93
C ILE A 185 -38.64 -14.90 -6.93
N LEU A 186 -38.98 -13.68 -6.50
CA LEU A 186 -38.01 -12.58 -6.40
C LEU A 186 -36.79 -12.96 -5.54
N ASN A 187 -37.05 -13.58 -4.38
CA ASN A 187 -36.00 -14.05 -3.48
C ASN A 187 -35.08 -15.09 -4.14
N ASN A 188 -35.62 -15.97 -4.98
CA ASN A 188 -34.84 -16.95 -5.72
C ASN A 188 -34.02 -16.31 -6.85
N LEU A 189 -34.59 -15.35 -7.58
CA LEU A 189 -33.90 -14.64 -8.65
C LEU A 189 -32.71 -13.82 -8.11
N LEU A 190 -32.87 -13.16 -6.97
CA LEU A 190 -31.84 -12.31 -6.35
C LEU A 190 -30.61 -13.05 -5.82
N LYS A 191 -30.61 -14.39 -5.79
CA LYS A 191 -29.44 -15.19 -5.38
C LYS A 191 -28.29 -15.13 -6.40
N ASP A 192 -28.56 -14.70 -7.63
CA ASP A 192 -27.58 -14.53 -8.69
C ASP A 192 -27.38 -13.05 -9.06
N LEU A 193 -26.16 -12.70 -9.51
CA LEU A 193 -25.80 -11.32 -9.85
C LEU A 193 -26.60 -10.78 -11.06
N ASN A 194 -26.92 -11.63 -12.05
CA ASN A 194 -27.78 -11.21 -13.16
C ASN A 194 -29.20 -10.91 -12.67
N GLY A 195 -29.70 -11.74 -11.74
CA GLY A 195 -31.00 -11.52 -11.10
C GLY A 195 -31.05 -10.23 -10.28
N PHE A 196 -29.98 -9.87 -9.57
CA PHE A 196 -29.87 -8.55 -8.91
C PHE A 196 -30.08 -7.40 -9.89
N ASN A 197 -29.40 -7.41 -11.04
CA ASN A 197 -29.54 -6.35 -12.05
C ASN A 197 -30.97 -6.27 -12.60
N VAL A 198 -31.53 -7.40 -13.04
CA VAL A 198 -32.90 -7.46 -13.60
C VAL A 198 -33.96 -6.99 -12.61
N VAL A 199 -33.85 -7.40 -11.34
CA VAL A 199 -34.82 -7.03 -10.30
C VAL A 199 -34.68 -5.56 -9.91
N SER A 200 -33.45 -5.05 -9.73
CA SER A 200 -33.19 -3.68 -9.27
C SER A 200 -33.47 -2.61 -10.36
N GLU A 201 -33.37 -2.98 -11.64
CA GLU A 201 -33.65 -2.14 -12.80
C GLU A 201 -35.08 -2.28 -13.34
N SER A 202 -35.87 -3.20 -12.78
CA SER A 202 -37.30 -3.38 -13.11
C SER A 202 -38.08 -2.07 -12.96
N LYS A 203 -38.98 -1.78 -13.90
CA LYS A 203 -39.67 -0.48 -13.99
C LYS A 203 -40.53 -0.18 -12.78
N ASP A 204 -41.20 -1.21 -12.26
CA ASP A 204 -42.08 -1.10 -11.09
C ASP A 204 -41.37 -1.42 -9.77
N PHE A 205 -40.03 -1.60 -9.79
CA PHE A 205 -39.28 -1.82 -8.56
C PHE A 205 -39.39 -0.62 -7.61
N ASN A 206 -39.99 -0.87 -6.45
CA ASN A 206 -40.03 0.07 -5.35
C ASN A 206 -40.04 -0.69 -4.04
N PHE A 207 -39.09 -0.36 -3.17
CA PHE A 207 -38.98 -0.91 -1.83
C PHE A 207 -40.27 -0.76 -0.99
N ALA A 208 -41.06 0.30 -1.20
CA ALA A 208 -42.32 0.50 -0.48
C ALA A 208 -43.29 -0.68 -0.63
N VAL A 209 -43.34 -1.30 -1.83
CA VAL A 209 -44.18 -2.48 -2.09
C VAL A 209 -43.73 -3.69 -1.25
N ILE A 210 -42.43 -3.80 -0.97
CA ILE A 210 -41.89 -4.87 -0.15
C ILE A 210 -42.15 -4.58 1.33
N TYR A 211 -42.08 -3.33 1.77
CA TYR A 211 -42.37 -2.95 3.17
C TYR A 211 -43.83 -3.18 3.55
N GLU A 212 -44.77 -3.01 2.62
CA GLU A 212 -46.18 -3.33 2.85
C GLU A 212 -46.39 -4.79 3.28
N LEU A 213 -45.54 -5.71 2.81
CA LEU A 213 -45.59 -7.13 3.17
C LEU A 213 -45.24 -7.41 4.64
N PHE A 214 -44.62 -6.48 5.34
CA PHE A 214 -44.38 -6.63 6.78
C PHE A 214 -45.68 -6.63 7.60
N ASN A 215 -46.74 -6.03 7.07
CA ASN A 215 -48.05 -5.98 7.73
C ASN A 215 -48.90 -7.25 7.48
N GLU A 216 -48.42 -8.19 6.66
CA GLU A 216 -49.12 -9.46 6.43
C GLU A 216 -49.12 -10.31 7.72
N PRO A 217 -50.22 -10.99 8.05
CA PRO A 217 -50.31 -11.82 9.25
C PRO A 217 -49.48 -13.12 9.16
N TYR A 218 -48.81 -13.36 8.03
CA TYR A 218 -48.08 -14.57 7.71
C TYR A 218 -46.57 -14.33 7.85
N THR A 219 -45.96 -14.92 8.87
CA THR A 219 -44.51 -14.79 9.17
C THR A 219 -43.62 -15.19 8.01
N VAL A 220 -44.03 -16.20 7.22
CA VAL A 220 -43.29 -16.64 6.02
C VAL A 220 -43.18 -15.52 4.98
N ILE A 221 -44.23 -14.72 4.80
CA ILE A 221 -44.22 -13.60 3.85
C ILE A 221 -43.30 -12.49 4.37
N GLN A 222 -43.39 -12.18 5.67
CA GLN A 222 -42.53 -11.17 6.32
C GLN A 222 -41.05 -11.56 6.21
N GLN A 223 -40.70 -12.82 6.46
CA GLN A 223 -39.31 -13.32 6.33
C GLN A 223 -38.81 -13.29 4.89
N LEU A 224 -39.63 -13.68 3.91
CA LEU A 224 -39.26 -13.59 2.49
C LEU A 224 -39.05 -12.15 2.04
N ALA A 225 -39.88 -11.21 2.49
CA ALA A 225 -39.72 -9.78 2.22
C ALA A 225 -38.40 -9.24 2.79
N LEU A 226 -38.05 -9.63 4.02
CA LEU A 226 -36.76 -9.28 4.62
C LEU A 226 -35.57 -9.90 3.86
N ASN A 227 -35.67 -11.15 3.41
CA ASN A 227 -34.62 -11.77 2.58
C ASN A 227 -34.40 -11.03 1.26
N VAL A 228 -35.48 -10.59 0.60
CA VAL A 228 -35.37 -9.77 -0.62
C VAL A 228 -34.62 -8.47 -0.35
N ILE A 229 -34.91 -7.78 0.76
CA ILE A 229 -34.19 -6.56 1.13
C ILE A 229 -32.72 -6.86 1.47
N GLU A 230 -32.45 -7.95 2.18
CA GLU A 230 -31.08 -8.40 2.48
C GLU A 230 -30.28 -8.63 1.20
N TYR A 231 -30.80 -9.40 0.24
CA TYR A 231 -30.11 -9.65 -1.03
C TYR A 231 -29.87 -8.36 -1.82
N LEU A 232 -30.80 -7.40 -1.78
CA LEU A 232 -30.62 -6.10 -2.43
C LEU A 232 -29.53 -5.25 -1.75
N LEU A 233 -29.36 -5.33 -0.43
CA LEU A 233 -28.41 -4.51 0.33
C LEU A 233 -27.05 -5.16 0.57
N ILE A 234 -26.88 -6.46 0.27
CA ILE A 234 -25.57 -7.13 0.29
C ILE A 234 -24.58 -6.46 -0.69
N HIS A 235 -25.09 -5.89 -1.79
CA HIS A 235 -24.30 -5.20 -2.81
C HIS A 235 -23.89 -3.77 -2.37
N ASN A 236 -23.08 -3.69 -1.31
CA ASN A 236 -22.69 -2.45 -0.63
C ASN A 236 -21.99 -1.37 -1.51
N THR A 237 -21.46 -1.75 -2.67
CA THR A 237 -20.83 -0.85 -3.65
C THR A 237 -21.83 -0.15 -4.58
N ASP A 238 -23.06 -0.67 -4.69
CA ASP A 238 -24.10 -0.07 -5.51
C ASP A 238 -24.80 1.05 -4.71
N ASP A 239 -24.38 2.29 -4.93
CA ASP A 239 -25.02 3.43 -4.27
C ASP A 239 -26.43 3.72 -4.82
N GLY A 240 -26.78 3.21 -6.00
CA GLY A 240 -28.10 3.41 -6.61
C GLY A 240 -29.19 2.66 -5.85
N ILE A 241 -28.98 1.39 -5.50
CA ILE A 241 -29.94 0.61 -4.71
C ILE A 241 -30.04 1.15 -3.28
N HIS A 242 -28.90 1.51 -2.67
CA HIS A 242 -28.88 2.11 -1.34
C HIS A 242 -29.56 3.49 -1.31
N GLU A 243 -29.47 4.28 -2.38
CA GLU A 243 -30.22 5.54 -2.51
C GLU A 243 -31.73 5.29 -2.60
N LYS A 244 -32.17 4.31 -3.39
CA LYS A 244 -33.59 3.91 -3.44
C LYS A 244 -34.08 3.49 -2.05
N PHE A 245 -33.29 2.72 -1.30
CA PHE A 245 -33.59 2.29 0.07
C PHE A 245 -33.72 3.46 1.06
N ARG A 246 -32.81 4.45 0.98
CA ARG A 246 -32.89 5.68 1.80
C ARG A 246 -34.13 6.51 1.46
N ALA A 247 -34.38 6.72 0.17
CA ALA A 247 -35.49 7.52 -0.33
C ALA A 247 -36.86 6.91 0.01
N SER A 248 -36.94 5.58 0.12
CA SER A 248 -38.19 4.85 0.42
C SER A 248 -38.52 4.72 1.91
N ARG A 249 -37.82 5.41 2.81
CA ARG A 249 -37.95 5.24 4.28
C ARG A 249 -37.55 3.84 4.79
N GLY A 250 -36.62 3.17 4.10
CA GLY A 250 -36.27 1.79 4.44
C GLY A 250 -35.72 1.60 5.85
N VAL A 251 -34.90 2.53 6.34
CA VAL A 251 -34.39 2.49 7.72
C VAL A 251 -35.54 2.57 8.72
N GLN A 252 -36.48 3.49 8.51
CA GLN A 252 -37.64 3.66 9.38
C GLN A 252 -38.51 2.41 9.38
N SER A 253 -38.83 1.85 8.20
CA SER A 253 -39.65 0.64 8.10
C SER A 253 -39.02 -0.58 8.78
N LEU A 254 -37.69 -0.72 8.72
CA LEU A 254 -36.99 -1.79 9.44
C LEU A 254 -37.00 -1.56 10.96
N VAL A 255 -36.73 -0.33 11.39
CA VAL A 255 -36.67 0.03 12.80
C VAL A 255 -38.06 -0.01 13.46
N GLU A 256 -39.13 0.28 12.73
CA GLU A 256 -40.52 0.10 13.18
C GLU A 256 -40.80 -1.34 13.63
N ILE A 257 -40.24 -2.34 12.95
CA ILE A 257 -40.36 -3.76 13.35
C ILE A 257 -39.79 -3.98 14.76
N LEU A 258 -38.67 -3.33 15.09
CA LEU A 258 -38.00 -3.48 16.39
C LEU A 258 -38.79 -2.87 17.56
N ASN A 259 -39.82 -2.07 17.28
CA ASN A 259 -40.71 -1.51 18.30
C ASN A 259 -41.93 -2.40 18.61
N HIS A 260 -42.15 -3.47 17.84
CA HIS A 260 -43.27 -4.38 18.01
C HIS A 260 -42.81 -5.66 18.72
N GLU A 261 -43.06 -5.75 20.04
CA GLU A 261 -42.67 -6.92 20.85
C GLU A 261 -43.19 -8.25 20.30
N ASP A 262 -44.34 -8.23 19.62
CA ASP A 262 -44.94 -9.40 18.98
C ASP A 262 -44.14 -9.95 17.78
N TRP A 263 -43.18 -9.17 17.24
CA TRP A 263 -42.38 -9.51 16.05
C TRP A 263 -40.91 -9.85 16.38
N ASN A 264 -40.65 -10.26 17.63
CA ASN A 264 -39.31 -10.56 18.12
C ASN A 264 -38.56 -11.63 17.29
N ASP A 265 -39.28 -12.54 16.63
CA ASP A 265 -38.70 -13.54 15.72
C ASP A 265 -38.04 -12.91 14.48
N LEU A 266 -38.47 -11.70 14.07
CA LEU A 266 -37.90 -10.96 12.94
C LEU A 266 -36.69 -10.10 13.31
N TYR A 267 -36.46 -9.82 14.60
CA TYR A 267 -35.46 -8.83 15.06
C TYR A 267 -34.05 -9.17 14.59
N TYR A 268 -33.66 -10.44 14.65
CA TYR A 268 -32.37 -10.90 14.17
C TYR A 268 -32.13 -10.54 12.70
N LYS A 269 -33.15 -10.76 11.86
CA LYS A 269 -33.05 -10.49 10.43
C LYS A 269 -32.97 -9.00 10.16
N VAL A 270 -33.78 -8.21 10.85
CA VAL A 270 -33.76 -6.74 10.75
C VAL A 270 -32.41 -6.16 11.13
N LEU A 271 -31.86 -6.54 12.28
CA LEU A 271 -30.55 -6.05 12.72
C LEU A 271 -29.43 -6.49 11.77
N HIS A 272 -29.52 -7.70 11.19
CA HIS A 272 -28.59 -8.13 10.15
C HIS A 272 -28.64 -7.24 8.90
N ILE A 273 -29.84 -6.89 8.43
CA ILE A 273 -30.02 -5.98 7.29
C ILE A 273 -29.48 -4.57 7.61
N LEU A 274 -29.75 -4.05 8.81
CA LEU A 274 -29.20 -2.76 9.24
C LEU A 274 -27.67 -2.80 9.32
N LYS A 275 -27.08 -3.90 9.77
CA LYS A 275 -25.62 -4.10 9.75
C LYS A 275 -25.09 -4.05 8.32
N LEU A 276 -25.72 -4.75 7.37
CA LEU A 276 -25.33 -4.69 5.96
C LEU A 276 -25.42 -3.27 5.39
N ALA A 277 -26.47 -2.53 5.77
CA ALA A 277 -26.64 -1.14 5.38
C ALA A 277 -25.50 -0.23 5.87
N CYS A 278 -24.86 -0.54 7.00
CA CYS A 278 -23.73 0.22 7.53
C CYS A 278 -22.46 0.14 6.66
N TYR A 279 -22.33 -0.82 5.74
CA TYR A 279 -21.19 -0.84 4.81
C TYR A 279 -21.24 0.29 3.76
N ASN A 280 -22.38 0.95 3.58
CA ASN A 280 -22.50 2.13 2.72
C ASN A 280 -22.47 3.42 3.56
N VAL A 281 -21.40 4.21 3.40
CA VAL A 281 -21.12 5.43 4.18
C VAL A 281 -22.28 6.45 4.13
N LYS A 282 -22.95 6.61 2.98
CA LYS A 282 -24.09 7.54 2.85
C LYS A 282 -25.32 7.05 3.62
N THR A 283 -25.51 5.73 3.69
CA THR A 283 -26.58 5.11 4.49
C THR A 283 -26.32 5.28 5.97
N VAL A 284 -25.07 5.14 6.43
CA VAL A 284 -24.68 5.47 7.81
C VAL A 284 -25.03 6.92 8.14
N GLU A 285 -24.62 7.88 7.30
CA GLU A 285 -24.94 9.30 7.47
C GLU A 285 -26.45 9.62 7.45
N PHE A 286 -27.26 8.76 6.83
CA PHE A 286 -28.71 8.85 6.89
C PHE A 286 -29.24 8.29 8.21
N ILE A 287 -28.83 7.08 8.61
CA ILE A 287 -29.28 6.42 9.85
C ILE A 287 -29.04 7.34 11.06
N ILE A 288 -27.86 7.96 11.16
CA ILE A 288 -27.52 8.86 12.29
C ILE A 288 -28.39 10.13 12.37
N LYS A 289 -29.07 10.52 11.29
CA LYS A 289 -30.01 11.66 11.27
C LYS A 289 -31.43 11.26 11.64
N THR A 290 -31.71 9.97 11.71
CA THR A 290 -33.02 9.43 12.09
C THR A 290 -33.05 9.08 13.58
N ASP A 291 -34.25 8.82 14.10
CA ASP A 291 -34.43 8.34 15.48
C ASP A 291 -34.00 6.87 15.69
N ALA A 292 -33.52 6.20 14.63
CA ALA A 292 -33.10 4.80 14.67
C ALA A 292 -32.03 4.53 15.74
N VAL A 293 -31.06 5.43 15.89
CA VAL A 293 -29.97 5.26 16.86
C VAL A 293 -30.51 5.17 18.29
N ARG A 294 -31.42 6.08 18.66
CA ARG A 294 -32.05 6.07 19.99
C ARG A 294 -32.78 4.75 20.25
N GLN A 295 -33.49 4.24 19.25
CA GLN A 295 -34.25 2.99 19.37
C GLN A 295 -33.34 1.77 19.46
N LEU A 296 -32.22 1.75 18.74
CA LEU A 296 -31.20 0.69 18.86
C LEU A 296 -30.55 0.68 20.25
N PHE A 297 -30.21 1.84 20.83
CA PHE A 297 -29.73 1.89 22.22
C PHE A 297 -30.79 1.37 23.21
N ASN A 298 -32.05 1.81 23.04
CA ASN A 298 -33.16 1.35 23.87
C ASN A 298 -33.35 -0.18 23.78
N LEU A 299 -33.18 -0.76 22.59
CA LEU A 299 -33.22 -2.21 22.40
C LEU A 299 -32.05 -2.92 23.10
N MET A 300 -30.84 -2.38 22.95
CA MET A 300 -29.62 -2.93 23.58
C MET A 300 -29.71 -2.93 25.11
N GLU A 301 -30.27 -1.86 25.70
CA GLU A 301 -30.40 -1.72 27.16
C GLU A 301 -31.50 -2.60 27.76
N ASN A 302 -32.65 -2.73 27.08
CA ASN A 302 -33.82 -3.39 27.66
C ASN A 302 -33.96 -4.88 27.31
N THR A 303 -33.31 -5.35 26.24
CA THR A 303 -33.45 -6.75 25.86
C THR A 303 -32.75 -7.67 26.85
N LYS A 304 -33.38 -8.80 27.19
CA LYS A 304 -32.78 -9.85 28.03
C LYS A 304 -31.97 -10.86 27.20
N ASN A 305 -32.09 -10.81 25.88
CA ASN A 305 -31.42 -11.73 24.97
C ASN A 305 -30.05 -11.17 24.58
N ASP A 306 -28.99 -11.77 25.10
CA ASP A 306 -27.62 -11.31 24.86
C ASP A 306 -27.23 -11.34 23.38
N GLN A 307 -27.73 -12.30 22.59
CA GLN A 307 -27.45 -12.32 21.14
C GLN A 307 -28.02 -11.10 20.42
N LEU A 308 -29.23 -10.67 20.80
CA LEU A 308 -29.82 -9.44 20.26
C LEU A 308 -29.05 -8.20 20.72
N LYS A 309 -28.54 -8.18 21.96
CA LYS A 309 -27.64 -7.09 22.41
C LYS A 309 -26.41 -7.00 21.54
N PHE A 310 -25.72 -8.13 21.30
CA PHE A 310 -24.48 -8.14 20.53
C PHE A 310 -24.69 -7.78 19.06
N LEU A 311 -25.79 -8.24 18.45
CA LEU A 311 -26.11 -7.88 17.08
C LEU A 311 -26.48 -6.39 16.97
N THR A 312 -27.17 -5.84 17.97
CA THR A 312 -27.46 -4.40 18.05
C THR A 312 -26.17 -3.59 18.23
N LEU A 313 -25.27 -4.03 19.12
CA LEU A 313 -23.95 -3.44 19.30
C LEU A 313 -23.16 -3.42 17.98
N HIS A 314 -23.21 -4.50 17.19
CA HIS A 314 -22.56 -4.56 15.89
C HIS A 314 -23.07 -3.47 14.94
N VAL A 315 -24.39 -3.27 14.87
CA VAL A 315 -24.98 -2.19 14.06
C VAL A 315 -24.47 -0.83 14.54
N LEU A 316 -24.49 -0.58 15.86
CA LEU A 316 -24.02 0.68 16.46
C LEU A 316 -22.54 0.93 16.19
N VAL A 317 -21.68 -0.09 16.30
CA VAL A 317 -20.27 -0.02 15.92
C VAL A 317 -20.11 0.30 14.43
N GLY A 318 -20.91 -0.31 13.55
CA GLY A 318 -20.92 0.00 12.12
C GLY A 318 -21.26 1.46 11.80
N LEU A 319 -21.98 2.16 12.68
CA LEU A 319 -22.24 3.59 12.52
C LEU A 319 -21.03 4.48 12.86
N THR A 320 -20.01 3.96 13.55
CA THR A 320 -18.80 4.71 13.94
C THR A 320 -17.81 4.91 12.78
N VAL A 321 -18.08 4.35 11.60
CA VAL A 321 -17.22 4.53 10.43
C VAL A 321 -17.06 6.02 10.07
N THR A 322 -18.10 6.83 10.25
CA THR A 322 -18.07 8.27 9.94
C THR A 322 -17.80 9.16 11.15
N ILE A 323 -17.27 10.36 10.92
CA ILE A 323 -16.99 11.31 12.00
C ILE A 323 -18.25 11.77 12.76
N ASN A 324 -19.39 11.90 12.05
CA ASN A 324 -20.66 12.27 12.67
C ASN A 324 -21.21 11.10 13.50
N GLY A 325 -21.06 9.87 13.00
CA GLY A 325 -21.37 8.67 13.75
C GLY A 325 -20.56 8.56 15.05
N LYS A 326 -19.24 8.73 15.00
CA LYS A 326 -18.37 8.74 16.19
C LYS A 326 -18.84 9.75 17.24
N LYS A 327 -19.13 10.99 16.83
CA LYS A 327 -19.66 12.05 17.70
C LYS A 327 -20.96 11.62 18.39
N LEU A 328 -21.91 11.09 17.62
CA LEU A 328 -23.20 10.66 18.13
C LEU A 328 -23.06 9.48 19.08
N MET A 329 -22.33 8.43 18.69
CA MET A 329 -22.10 7.25 19.54
C MET A 329 -21.39 7.60 20.85
N ASN A 330 -20.44 8.54 20.82
CA ASN A 330 -19.82 9.06 22.04
C ASN A 330 -20.83 9.77 22.95
N SER A 331 -21.78 10.53 22.38
CA SER A 331 -22.81 11.22 23.18
C SER A 331 -23.80 10.27 23.86
N TYR A 332 -23.99 9.07 23.29
CA TYR A 332 -24.78 7.97 23.87
C TYR A 332 -23.97 7.06 24.81
N GLY A 333 -22.67 7.31 24.99
CA GLY A 333 -21.82 6.51 25.88
C GLY A 333 -21.44 5.12 25.33
N LEU A 334 -21.40 4.94 24.00
CA LEU A 334 -21.06 3.64 23.38
C LEU A 334 -19.71 3.07 23.87
N VAL A 335 -18.72 3.95 24.09
CA VAL A 335 -17.38 3.56 24.55
C VAL A 335 -17.46 2.87 25.92
N GLN A 336 -18.21 3.43 26.86
CA GLN A 336 -18.43 2.84 28.19
C GLN A 336 -19.04 1.43 28.09
N TYR A 337 -20.09 1.25 27.28
CA TYR A 337 -20.70 -0.06 27.05
C TYR A 337 -19.70 -1.07 26.48
N MET A 338 -18.91 -0.65 25.48
CA MET A 338 -17.89 -1.50 24.87
C MET A 338 -16.83 -1.94 25.88
N LEU A 339 -16.35 -1.04 26.73
CA LEU A 339 -15.36 -1.35 27.77
C LEU A 339 -15.93 -2.26 28.86
N GLU A 340 -17.16 -2.02 29.32
CA GLU A 340 -17.86 -2.89 30.27
C GLU A 340 -18.06 -4.31 29.69
N TYR A 341 -18.46 -4.38 28.43
CA TYR A 341 -18.72 -5.66 27.76
C TYR A 341 -17.42 -6.42 27.47
N LEU A 342 -16.32 -5.71 27.25
CA LEU A 342 -14.99 -6.32 27.08
C LEU A 342 -14.59 -7.12 28.33
N GLU A 343 -14.88 -6.60 29.52
CA GLU A 343 -14.57 -7.26 30.79
C GLU A 343 -15.59 -8.35 31.16
N THR A 344 -16.85 -8.15 30.75
CA THR A 344 -17.99 -9.01 31.17
C THR A 344 -18.16 -10.25 30.29
N TYR A 345 -17.96 -10.12 28.98
CA TYR A 345 -18.29 -11.14 27.98
C TYR A 345 -17.05 -11.75 27.34
N ASN A 346 -17.11 -13.07 27.08
CA ASN A 346 -15.97 -13.86 26.59
C ASN A 346 -16.20 -14.46 25.19
N GLU A 347 -17.33 -14.19 24.57
CA GLU A 347 -17.70 -14.68 23.25
C GLU A 347 -16.80 -14.06 22.17
N PRO A 348 -16.09 -14.87 21.33
CA PRO A 348 -15.10 -14.37 20.37
C PRO A 348 -15.64 -13.29 19.41
N HIS A 349 -16.85 -13.50 18.89
CA HIS A 349 -17.45 -12.54 17.95
C HIS A 349 -17.75 -11.17 18.61
N VAL A 350 -18.06 -11.15 19.90
CA VAL A 350 -18.39 -9.92 20.64
C VAL A 350 -17.12 -9.13 20.88
N ARG A 351 -16.05 -9.79 21.32
CA ARG A 351 -14.74 -9.16 21.51
C ARG A 351 -14.18 -8.59 20.22
N ALA A 352 -14.39 -9.26 19.08
CA ALA A 352 -14.03 -8.73 17.77
C ALA A 352 -14.77 -7.42 17.46
N ILE A 353 -16.10 -7.38 17.64
CA ILE A 353 -16.92 -6.17 17.44
C ILE A 353 -16.45 -5.03 18.34
N ILE A 354 -16.17 -5.33 19.62
CA ILE A 354 -15.71 -4.33 20.59
C ILE A 354 -14.34 -3.78 20.21
N CYS A 355 -13.37 -4.64 19.86
CA CYS A 355 -12.05 -4.19 19.45
C CYS A 355 -12.13 -3.31 18.19
N GLU A 356 -12.92 -3.71 17.19
CA GLU A 356 -13.16 -2.91 15.99
C GLU A 356 -13.78 -1.54 16.35
N GLY A 357 -14.82 -1.52 17.18
CA GLY A 357 -15.48 -0.29 17.63
C GLY A 357 -14.56 0.64 18.42
N LEU A 358 -13.77 0.11 19.36
CA LEU A 358 -12.77 0.88 20.09
C LEU A 358 -11.74 1.48 19.13
N GLY A 359 -11.24 0.69 18.17
CA GLY A 359 -10.33 1.16 17.12
C GLY A 359 -10.90 2.33 16.33
N TYR A 360 -12.15 2.24 15.83
CA TYR A 360 -12.79 3.35 15.14
C TYR A 360 -12.94 4.59 16.03
N MET A 361 -13.36 4.42 17.29
CA MET A 361 -13.62 5.54 18.18
C MET A 361 -12.37 6.36 18.52
N THR A 362 -11.16 5.80 18.41
CA THR A 362 -9.89 6.54 18.61
C THR A 362 -9.70 7.73 17.65
N GLN A 363 -10.37 7.72 16.50
CA GLN A 363 -10.29 8.82 15.53
C GLN A 363 -11.16 10.04 15.94
N TYR A 364 -11.76 10.02 17.12
CA TYR A 364 -12.50 11.12 17.72
C TYR A 364 -11.95 11.45 19.11
N GLY A 365 -11.34 12.62 19.27
CA GLY A 365 -10.60 13.02 20.47
C GLY A 365 -11.31 12.77 21.81
N PRO A 366 -12.58 13.18 22.02
CA PRO A 366 -13.27 12.95 23.29
C PRO A 366 -13.42 11.46 23.67
N SER A 367 -13.47 10.56 22.70
CA SER A 367 -13.49 9.11 22.96
C SER A 367 -12.12 8.61 23.40
N VAL A 368 -11.03 9.19 22.89
CA VAL A 368 -9.66 8.85 23.31
C VAL A 368 -9.49 9.07 24.81
N ASP A 369 -9.96 10.21 25.35
CA ASP A 369 -9.90 10.52 26.79
C ASP A 369 -10.64 9.48 27.65
N GLU A 370 -11.74 8.92 27.16
CA GLU A 370 -12.51 7.89 27.85
C GLU A 370 -11.83 6.51 27.78
N ILE A 371 -11.30 6.17 26.61
CA ILE A 371 -10.56 4.91 26.41
C ILE A 371 -9.27 4.91 27.25
N LEU A 372 -8.53 6.02 27.26
CA LEU A 372 -7.30 6.18 28.05
C LEU A 372 -7.54 5.97 29.55
N ARG A 373 -8.64 6.51 30.09
CA ARG A 373 -8.98 6.37 31.51
C ARG A 373 -9.20 4.92 31.94
N ASN A 374 -9.69 4.08 31.04
CA ASN A 374 -9.94 2.65 31.31
C ASN A 374 -8.77 1.74 30.90
N ASN A 375 -7.86 2.22 30.05
CA ASN A 375 -6.63 1.54 29.63
C ASN A 375 -6.85 0.07 29.19
N PRO A 376 -7.59 -0.20 28.10
CA PRO A 376 -7.87 -1.56 27.65
C PRO A 376 -6.66 -2.27 27.02
N VAL A 377 -5.51 -1.59 26.89
CA VAL A 377 -4.32 -2.05 26.17
C VAL A 377 -3.88 -3.46 26.57
N ASN A 378 -3.79 -3.74 27.88
CA ASN A 378 -3.37 -5.05 28.38
C ASN A 378 -4.39 -6.15 28.03
N TYR A 379 -5.69 -5.84 28.09
CA TYR A 379 -6.72 -6.81 27.74
C TYR A 379 -6.65 -7.16 26.24
N ILE A 380 -6.59 -6.13 25.38
CA ILE A 380 -6.51 -6.33 23.93
C ILE A 380 -5.22 -7.07 23.54
N LEU A 381 -4.10 -6.78 24.20
CA LEU A 381 -2.86 -7.54 24.01
C LEU A 381 -3.01 -9.01 24.40
N LYS A 382 -3.70 -9.32 25.51
CA LYS A 382 -3.98 -10.72 25.89
C LYS A 382 -4.81 -11.43 24.84
N LEU A 383 -5.83 -10.77 24.27
CA LEU A 383 -6.63 -11.35 23.18
C LEU A 383 -5.78 -11.65 21.93
N LEU A 384 -4.87 -10.75 21.56
CA LEU A 384 -3.99 -10.95 20.43
C LEU A 384 -3.05 -12.16 20.62
N ASN A 385 -2.64 -12.44 21.85
CA ASN A 385 -1.74 -13.54 22.20
C ASN A 385 -2.47 -14.83 22.59
N ASP A 386 -3.81 -14.86 22.60
CA ASP A 386 -4.56 -16.04 22.98
C ASP A 386 -4.60 -17.03 21.83
N ASP A 387 -3.83 -18.12 21.94
CA ASP A 387 -3.72 -19.17 20.92
C ASP A 387 -5.04 -19.90 20.61
N GLU A 388 -6.04 -19.80 21.49
CA GLU A 388 -7.38 -20.37 21.29
C GLU A 388 -8.37 -19.36 20.67
N ALA A 389 -8.02 -18.06 20.64
CA ALA A 389 -8.88 -17.03 20.07
C ALA A 389 -9.06 -17.20 18.55
N GLN A 390 -10.27 -16.90 18.08
CA GLN A 390 -10.61 -16.97 16.65
C GLN A 390 -9.84 -15.90 15.86
N TRP A 391 -9.62 -16.16 14.57
CA TRP A 391 -8.83 -15.24 13.75
C TRP A 391 -9.40 -13.82 13.68
N LEU A 392 -10.72 -13.70 13.51
CA LEU A 392 -11.42 -12.41 13.45
C LEU A 392 -11.17 -11.57 14.71
N GLU A 393 -11.11 -12.22 15.88
CA GLU A 393 -10.85 -11.58 17.17
C GLU A 393 -9.41 -11.05 17.26
N ARG A 394 -8.42 -11.86 16.88
CA ARG A 394 -7.02 -11.43 16.86
C ARG A 394 -6.77 -10.30 15.87
N GLN A 395 -7.39 -10.36 14.69
CA GLN A 395 -7.29 -9.30 13.69
C GLN A 395 -7.90 -7.99 14.19
N ALA A 396 -9.08 -8.05 14.81
CA ALA A 396 -9.72 -6.88 15.42
C ALA A 396 -8.89 -6.32 16.58
N ALA A 397 -8.30 -7.18 17.42
CA ALA A 397 -7.42 -6.78 18.52
C ALA A 397 -6.14 -6.07 18.01
N ALA A 398 -5.50 -6.62 16.97
CA ALA A 398 -4.34 -5.98 16.35
C ALA A 398 -4.70 -4.62 15.73
N PHE A 399 -5.84 -4.54 15.04
CA PHE A 399 -6.37 -3.28 14.51
C PHE A 399 -6.59 -2.25 15.62
N ALA A 400 -7.25 -2.64 16.72
CA ALA A 400 -7.52 -1.78 17.85
C ALA A 400 -6.23 -1.23 18.49
N LEU A 401 -5.24 -2.09 18.74
CA LEU A 401 -3.94 -1.66 19.29
C LEU A 401 -3.23 -0.67 18.37
N LYS A 402 -3.22 -0.95 17.06
CA LYS A 402 -2.61 -0.05 16.08
C LYS A 402 -3.27 1.34 16.11
N GLU A 403 -4.60 1.40 16.08
CA GLU A 403 -5.32 2.68 16.12
C GLU A 403 -5.13 3.41 17.47
N LEU A 404 -5.12 2.68 18.59
CA LEU A 404 -4.84 3.26 19.92
C LEU A 404 -3.47 3.92 19.99
N PHE A 405 -2.45 3.30 19.41
CA PHE A 405 -1.07 3.81 19.43
C PHE A 405 -0.86 4.97 18.45
N LEU A 406 -1.56 4.98 17.32
CA LEU A 406 -1.58 6.14 16.42
C LEU A 406 -2.29 7.35 17.04
N SER A 407 -3.26 7.11 17.94
CA SER A 407 -4.09 8.17 18.52
C SER A 407 -3.43 8.89 19.71
N ASP A 408 -2.68 8.19 20.56
CA ASP A 408 -2.16 8.75 21.81
C ASP A 408 -0.86 8.10 22.32
N LEU A 409 0.06 8.94 22.81
CA LEU A 409 1.37 8.53 23.34
C LEU A 409 1.26 7.72 24.64
N GLN A 410 0.30 8.03 25.52
CA GLN A 410 0.16 7.35 26.81
C GLN A 410 -0.27 5.88 26.63
N ASN A 411 -1.06 5.57 25.60
CA ASN A 411 -1.36 4.17 25.25
C ASN A 411 -0.08 3.39 24.91
N CYS A 412 0.85 4.01 24.19
CA CYS A 412 2.15 3.42 23.87
C CYS A 412 3.00 3.20 25.13
N ILE A 413 3.03 4.18 26.05
CA ILE A 413 3.74 4.07 27.33
C ILE A 413 3.15 2.92 28.16
N ASN A 414 1.82 2.88 28.34
CA ASN A 414 1.12 1.82 29.06
C ASN A 414 1.43 0.43 28.47
N PHE A 415 1.57 0.34 27.14
CA PHE A 415 1.93 -0.89 26.44
C PHE A 415 3.38 -1.33 26.72
N LEU A 416 4.32 -0.39 26.74
CA LEU A 416 5.73 -0.67 27.02
C LEU A 416 5.94 -1.05 28.49
N GLU A 417 5.25 -0.41 29.43
CA GLU A 417 5.32 -0.70 30.87
C GLU A 417 4.92 -2.14 31.22
N ILE A 418 4.02 -2.75 30.43
CA ILE A 418 3.62 -4.16 30.59
C ILE A 418 4.48 -5.13 29.77
N ASN A 419 5.62 -4.69 29.23
CA ASN A 419 6.49 -5.45 28.31
C ASN A 419 5.72 -5.98 27.08
N GLY A 420 4.80 -5.17 26.54
CA GLY A 420 3.98 -5.56 25.39
C GLY A 420 4.81 -5.81 24.13
N HIS A 421 5.91 -5.08 23.94
CA HIS A 421 6.79 -5.23 22.78
C HIS A 421 7.43 -6.63 22.69
N GLU A 422 7.74 -7.28 23.81
CA GLU A 422 8.25 -8.67 23.83
C GLU A 422 7.24 -9.67 23.26
N HIS A 423 5.94 -9.40 23.44
CA HIS A 423 4.87 -10.24 22.88
C HIS A 423 4.81 -10.09 21.35
N LEU A 424 4.96 -8.86 20.84
CA LEU A 424 5.00 -8.61 19.39
C LEU A 424 6.23 -9.27 18.74
N ILE A 425 7.40 -9.22 19.40
CA ILE A 425 8.62 -9.90 18.94
C ILE A 425 8.36 -11.41 18.80
N ARG A 426 7.73 -12.04 19.80
CA ARG A 426 7.36 -13.46 19.74
C ARG A 426 6.42 -13.76 18.58
N LEU A 427 5.40 -12.94 18.36
CA LEU A 427 4.46 -13.12 17.25
C LEU A 427 5.14 -12.98 15.87
N ILE A 428 6.11 -12.08 15.73
CA ILE A 428 6.91 -11.94 14.50
C ILE A 428 7.80 -13.16 14.25
N GLN A 429 8.36 -13.74 15.32
CA GLN A 429 9.26 -14.88 15.23
C GLN A 429 8.54 -16.21 14.97
N GLN A 430 7.20 -16.26 15.09
CA GLN A 430 6.44 -17.45 14.74
C GLN A 430 6.52 -17.72 13.23
N PRO A 431 6.51 -19.01 12.80
CA PRO A 431 6.54 -19.35 11.38
C PRO A 431 5.33 -18.75 10.67
N THR A 432 5.54 -18.28 9.43
CA THR A 432 4.56 -17.55 8.62
C THR A 432 3.22 -18.27 8.43
N ASN A 433 3.19 -19.59 8.58
CA ASN A 433 1.99 -20.42 8.44
C ASN A 433 0.99 -20.33 9.62
N ASN A 434 1.39 -19.77 10.76
CA ASN A 434 0.52 -19.74 11.96
C ASN A 434 -0.32 -18.47 12.07
N LEU A 435 0.05 -17.39 11.38
CA LEU A 435 -0.63 -16.10 11.46
C LEU A 435 -0.86 -15.54 10.05
N PRO A 436 -2.11 -15.30 9.62
CA PRO A 436 -2.36 -14.72 8.31
C PRO A 436 -1.64 -13.38 8.10
N SER A 437 -1.25 -13.15 6.85
CA SER A 437 -0.33 -12.08 6.43
C SER A 437 -0.80 -10.68 6.84
N GLU A 438 -2.11 -10.44 6.83
CA GLU A 438 -2.73 -9.15 7.14
C GLU A 438 -2.49 -8.73 8.60
N THR A 439 -2.58 -9.67 9.55
CA THR A 439 -2.30 -9.35 10.96
C THR A 439 -0.81 -9.27 11.22
N GLN A 440 0.03 -10.05 10.53
CA GLN A 440 1.48 -9.87 10.61
C GLN A 440 1.89 -8.46 10.16
N VAL A 441 1.35 -7.98 9.05
CA VAL A 441 1.53 -6.60 8.59
C VAL A 441 0.99 -5.61 9.63
N THR A 442 -0.18 -5.88 10.21
CA THR A 442 -0.75 -5.03 11.27
C THR A 442 0.16 -4.98 12.51
N ILE A 443 0.76 -6.09 12.93
CA ILE A 443 1.73 -6.15 14.03
C ILE A 443 2.97 -5.28 13.73
N LEU A 444 3.48 -5.32 12.51
CA LEU A 444 4.57 -4.42 12.09
C LEU A 444 4.13 -2.94 12.11
N GLN A 445 2.88 -2.65 11.75
CA GLN A 445 2.31 -1.31 11.86
C GLN A 445 2.14 -0.85 13.32
N ILE A 446 1.84 -1.75 14.26
CA ILE A 446 1.82 -1.45 15.70
C ILE A 446 3.21 -0.99 16.16
N ILE A 447 4.27 -1.71 15.79
CA ILE A 447 5.66 -1.32 16.13
C ILE A 447 6.02 0.01 15.48
N SER A 448 5.60 0.22 14.23
CA SER A 448 5.77 1.49 13.52
C SER A 448 5.13 2.66 14.27
N ALA A 449 3.89 2.50 14.74
CA ALA A 449 3.17 3.54 15.47
C ALA A 449 3.88 3.93 16.77
N ILE A 450 4.44 2.96 17.51
CA ILE A 450 5.23 3.25 18.71
C ILE A 450 6.54 3.96 18.34
N ALA A 451 7.23 3.48 17.29
CA ALA A 451 8.52 4.03 16.86
C ALA A 451 8.42 5.41 16.17
N ASP A 452 7.22 5.85 15.77
CA ASP A 452 6.99 7.22 15.28
C ASP A 452 7.19 8.26 16.41
N TYR A 453 7.11 7.85 17.67
CA TYR A 453 7.49 8.68 18.81
C TYR A 453 8.98 8.52 19.12
N SER A 454 9.79 9.56 18.84
CA SER A 454 11.24 9.50 18.98
C SER A 454 11.74 9.09 20.37
N SER A 455 11.03 9.46 21.44
CA SER A 455 11.36 9.07 22.81
C SER A 455 11.17 7.58 23.08
N LEU A 456 10.12 6.96 22.51
CA LEU A 456 9.83 5.54 22.68
C LEU A 456 10.59 4.66 21.70
N ALA A 457 11.01 5.22 20.56
CA ALA A 457 11.84 4.53 19.59
C ALA A 457 13.15 4.06 20.22
N GLU A 458 13.72 4.79 21.19
CA GLU A 458 14.92 4.38 21.92
C GLU A 458 14.67 3.13 22.79
N ASP A 459 13.53 3.06 23.47
CA ASP A 459 13.14 1.94 24.33
C ASP A 459 12.92 0.63 23.54
N LEU A 460 12.56 0.74 22.25
CA LEU A 460 12.39 -0.41 21.37
C LEU A 460 13.71 -0.99 20.83
N ILE A 461 14.84 -0.28 20.97
CA ILE A 461 16.12 -0.72 20.40
C ILE A 461 16.65 -1.92 21.18
N SER A 462 16.36 -3.12 20.68
CA SER A 462 16.89 -4.38 21.20
C SER A 462 17.43 -5.26 20.09
N ILE A 463 18.42 -6.09 20.42
CA ILE A 463 18.97 -7.07 19.48
C ILE A 463 17.88 -8.06 19.04
N ASP A 464 16.98 -8.44 19.95
CA ASP A 464 15.92 -9.41 19.67
C ASP A 464 14.88 -8.88 18.68
N LEU A 465 14.45 -7.62 18.82
CA LEU A 465 13.55 -6.98 17.86
C LEU A 465 14.19 -6.89 16.47
N PHE A 466 15.44 -6.41 16.40
CA PHE A 466 16.13 -6.26 15.12
C PHE A 466 16.41 -7.61 14.45
N ASN A 467 16.70 -8.67 15.22
CA ASN A 467 16.80 -10.03 14.72
C ASN A 467 15.47 -10.53 14.16
N ALA A 468 14.36 -10.32 14.88
CA ALA A 468 13.02 -10.71 14.46
C ALA A 468 12.59 -9.97 13.18
N LEU A 469 12.85 -8.67 13.08
CA LEU A 469 12.58 -7.90 11.86
C LEU A 469 13.50 -8.34 10.71
N SER A 470 14.78 -8.56 11.00
CA SER A 470 15.75 -8.96 9.98
C SER A 470 15.49 -10.37 9.46
N SER A 471 14.83 -11.28 10.19
CA SER A 471 14.49 -12.61 9.66
C SER A 471 13.39 -12.53 8.59
N ILE A 472 12.44 -11.59 8.69
CA ILE A 472 11.40 -11.34 7.65
C ILE A 472 12.03 -11.02 6.30
N LEU A 473 13.17 -10.32 6.31
CA LEU A 473 13.88 -9.87 5.12
C LEU A 473 14.67 -10.99 4.42
N GLU A 474 14.77 -12.19 5.01
CA GLU A 474 15.48 -13.31 4.41
C GLU A 474 14.68 -13.89 3.24
N ARG A 475 15.39 -14.19 2.14
CA ARG A 475 14.77 -14.75 0.92
C ARG A 475 14.05 -16.08 1.18
N GLU A 476 14.59 -16.89 2.08
CA GLU A 476 14.12 -18.26 2.36
C GLU A 476 12.94 -18.31 3.36
N ASN A 477 12.59 -17.20 4.00
CA ASN A 477 11.57 -17.16 5.06
C ASN A 477 10.11 -17.25 4.54
N GLY A 478 9.90 -17.20 3.22
CA GLY A 478 8.56 -17.32 2.61
C GLY A 478 7.58 -16.19 2.95
N ALA A 479 8.07 -15.07 3.50
CA ALA A 479 7.26 -13.89 3.83
C ALA A 479 6.72 -13.19 2.57
N SER A 480 5.49 -12.66 2.63
CA SER A 480 4.87 -11.93 1.53
C SER A 480 5.57 -10.60 1.25
N ASP A 481 5.35 -10.06 0.05
CA ASP A 481 5.91 -8.76 -0.34
C ASP A 481 5.42 -7.63 0.56
N GLU A 482 4.14 -7.64 0.95
CA GLU A 482 3.57 -6.65 1.88
C GLU A 482 4.26 -6.69 3.24
N MET A 483 4.59 -7.89 3.74
CA MET A 483 5.29 -8.06 5.01
C MET A 483 6.73 -7.53 4.95
N LYS A 484 7.46 -7.81 3.85
CA LYS A 484 8.81 -7.27 3.64
C LYS A 484 8.80 -5.74 3.54
N ILE A 485 7.84 -5.16 2.83
CA ILE A 485 7.66 -3.70 2.72
C ILE A 485 7.36 -3.09 4.08
N ALA A 486 6.40 -3.66 4.82
CA ALA A 486 6.08 -3.20 6.18
C ALA A 486 7.28 -3.29 7.11
N CYS A 487 8.09 -4.35 7.01
CA CYS A 487 9.32 -4.51 7.79
C CYS A 487 10.37 -3.43 7.46
N CYS A 488 10.60 -3.14 6.17
CA CYS A 488 11.48 -2.04 5.76
C CYS A 488 11.00 -0.70 6.33
N ASN A 489 9.69 -0.45 6.32
CA ASN A 489 9.10 0.77 6.87
C ASN A 489 9.29 0.88 8.39
N VAL A 490 9.17 -0.21 9.15
CA VAL A 490 9.49 -0.24 10.59
C VAL A 490 10.95 0.14 10.80
N LEU A 491 11.86 -0.55 10.12
CA LEU A 491 13.30 -0.34 10.27
C LEU A 491 13.73 1.08 9.88
N ALA A 492 13.03 1.73 8.94
CA ALA A 492 13.30 3.09 8.50
C ALA A 492 13.12 4.17 9.59
N ARG A 493 12.49 3.86 10.73
CA ARG A 493 12.27 4.80 11.85
C ARG A 493 13.47 4.93 12.79
N PHE A 494 14.34 3.92 12.81
CA PHE A 494 15.47 3.83 13.73
C PHE A 494 16.82 4.45 13.28
N PRO A 495 17.12 4.75 11.99
CA PRO A 495 18.46 5.19 11.57
C PRO A 495 18.97 6.47 12.23
N ILE A 496 18.09 7.31 12.77
CA ILE A 496 18.45 8.55 13.49
C ILE A 496 19.25 8.22 14.76
N ASN A 497 18.95 7.09 15.41
CA ASN A 497 19.55 6.68 16.68
C ASN A 497 20.88 5.94 16.48
N GLU A 498 21.96 6.44 17.10
CA GLU A 498 23.30 5.83 16.98
C GLU A 498 23.33 4.39 17.50
N ALA A 499 22.62 4.09 18.59
CA ALA A 499 22.51 2.74 19.14
C ALA A 499 21.88 1.77 18.12
N ALA A 500 20.81 2.18 17.44
CA ALA A 500 20.18 1.37 16.40
C ALA A 500 21.12 1.13 15.22
N ARG A 501 21.88 2.14 14.78
CA ARG A 501 22.91 1.98 13.72
C ARG A 501 23.93 0.88 14.05
N LYS A 502 24.35 0.79 15.32
CA LYS A 502 25.24 -0.30 15.79
C LYS A 502 24.55 -1.66 15.73
N VAL A 503 23.28 -1.75 16.12
CA VAL A 503 22.49 -3.00 16.06
C VAL A 503 22.25 -3.46 14.62
N PHE A 504 21.96 -2.55 13.68
CA PHE A 504 21.83 -2.87 12.25
C PHE A 504 23.08 -3.58 11.69
N VAL A 505 24.27 -3.12 12.09
CA VAL A 505 25.54 -3.75 11.70
C VAL A 505 25.71 -5.11 12.37
N TYR A 506 25.45 -5.19 13.67
CA TYR A 506 25.59 -6.43 14.45
C TYR A 506 24.70 -7.57 13.94
N VAL A 507 23.43 -7.27 13.62
CA VAL A 507 22.44 -8.23 13.11
C VAL A 507 22.68 -8.57 11.63
N GLY A 508 23.51 -7.80 10.93
CA GLY A 508 23.82 -8.04 9.51
C GLY A 508 22.69 -7.64 8.57
N THR A 509 21.83 -6.69 8.97
CA THR A 509 20.69 -6.22 8.15
C THR A 509 21.14 -5.71 6.79
N LEU A 510 22.29 -5.03 6.70
CA LEU A 510 22.85 -4.55 5.43
C LEU A 510 23.10 -5.68 4.41
N LYS A 511 23.47 -6.89 4.84
CA LYS A 511 23.67 -8.01 3.92
C LYS A 511 22.35 -8.51 3.35
N LYS A 512 21.30 -8.56 4.18
CA LYS A 512 19.96 -8.99 3.78
C LYS A 512 19.30 -7.99 2.84
N MET A 513 19.48 -6.70 3.09
CA MET A 513 19.02 -5.62 2.23
C MET A 513 19.65 -5.68 0.83
N TYR A 514 20.93 -6.06 0.74
CA TYR A 514 21.61 -6.23 -0.54
C TYR A 514 20.94 -7.33 -1.35
N GLN A 515 20.67 -8.47 -0.71
CA GLN A 515 19.97 -9.60 -1.34
C GLN A 515 18.60 -9.17 -1.88
N LEU A 516 17.81 -8.43 -1.10
CA LEU A 516 16.50 -7.92 -1.53
C LEU A 516 16.60 -6.94 -2.71
N ILE A 517 17.59 -6.04 -2.74
CA ILE A 517 17.78 -5.10 -3.85
C ILE A 517 18.22 -5.83 -5.14
N THR A 518 19.02 -6.89 -4.98
CA THR A 518 19.47 -7.72 -6.10
C THR A 518 18.41 -8.69 -6.62
N ASP A 519 17.38 -8.97 -5.82
CA ASP A 519 16.27 -9.82 -6.22
C ASP A 519 15.38 -9.08 -7.22
N VAL A 520 15.13 -9.67 -8.39
CA VAL A 520 14.39 -9.02 -9.48
C VAL A 520 12.89 -9.32 -9.42
N GLU A 521 12.46 -10.19 -8.50
CA GLU A 521 11.07 -10.68 -8.42
C GLU A 521 10.05 -9.58 -8.09
N SER A 522 10.34 -8.70 -7.13
CA SER A 522 9.37 -7.70 -6.63
C SER A 522 9.91 -6.26 -6.64
N VAL A 523 9.40 -5.43 -7.56
CA VAL A 523 9.75 -4.00 -7.64
C VAL A 523 9.37 -3.22 -6.36
N PRO A 524 8.17 -3.40 -5.76
CA PRO A 524 7.81 -2.70 -4.53
C PRO A 524 8.75 -3.00 -3.36
N VAL A 525 9.15 -4.27 -3.17
CA VAL A 525 10.10 -4.66 -2.12
C VAL A 525 11.47 -4.03 -2.35
N ARG A 526 11.97 -4.03 -3.59
CA ARG A 526 13.24 -3.37 -3.92
C ARG A 526 13.20 -1.87 -3.66
N ASN A 527 12.08 -1.21 -3.93
CA ASN A 527 11.91 0.21 -3.66
C ASN A 527 11.97 0.51 -2.15
N ALA A 528 11.20 -0.23 -1.34
CA ALA A 528 11.23 -0.12 0.12
C ALA A 528 12.64 -0.44 0.68
N ALA A 529 13.31 -1.43 0.09
CA ALA A 529 14.67 -1.79 0.48
C ALA A 529 15.68 -0.67 0.18
N THR A 530 15.56 -0.08 -1.01
CA THR A 530 16.41 1.04 -1.45
C THR A 530 16.17 2.29 -0.60
N GLU A 531 14.93 2.57 -0.19
CA GLU A 531 14.57 3.65 0.72
C GLU A 531 15.23 3.50 2.09
N LEU A 532 15.19 2.31 2.69
CA LEU A 532 15.87 2.07 3.96
C LEU A 532 17.39 2.24 3.85
N VAL A 533 18.00 1.74 2.76
CA VAL A 533 19.44 1.90 2.53
C VAL A 533 19.82 3.36 2.35
N LEU A 534 19.01 4.13 1.62
CA LEU A 534 19.19 5.59 1.48
C LEU A 534 19.23 6.29 2.84
N LEU A 535 18.32 5.93 3.77
CA LEU A 535 18.31 6.49 5.12
C LEU A 535 19.53 6.06 5.95
N LEU A 536 19.94 4.80 5.86
CA LEU A 536 21.12 4.29 6.57
C LEU A 536 22.42 4.94 6.06
N CYS A 537 22.52 5.17 4.75
CA CYS A 537 23.69 5.80 4.12
C CYS A 537 23.84 7.30 4.44
N ALA A 538 22.91 7.90 5.20
CA ALA A 538 23.14 9.22 5.78
C ALA A 538 24.29 9.22 6.80
N ASP A 539 24.60 8.06 7.40
CA ASP A 539 25.79 7.85 8.22
C ASP A 539 26.98 7.43 7.31
N PRO A 540 28.10 8.18 7.29
CA PRO A 540 29.27 7.85 6.48
C PRO A 540 29.86 6.46 6.72
N LEU A 541 29.80 5.96 7.96
CA LEU A 541 30.30 4.62 8.32
C LEU A 541 29.44 3.55 7.64
N LEU A 542 28.11 3.68 7.71
CA LEU A 542 27.19 2.74 7.09
C LEU A 542 27.25 2.82 5.56
N ALA A 543 27.40 4.02 4.99
CA ALA A 543 27.63 4.18 3.55
C ALA A 543 28.90 3.44 3.11
N THR A 544 29.99 3.54 3.89
CA THR A 544 31.24 2.81 3.65
C THR A 544 31.04 1.30 3.69
N LEU A 545 30.33 0.78 4.69
CA LEU A 545 30.01 -0.64 4.78
C LEU A 545 29.14 -1.11 3.60
N CYS A 546 28.15 -0.32 3.16
CA CYS A 546 27.34 -0.64 1.98
C CYS A 546 28.20 -0.67 0.70
N MET A 547 29.15 0.25 0.55
CA MET A 547 30.09 0.21 -0.57
C MET A 547 30.96 -1.05 -0.55
N GLN A 548 31.47 -1.46 0.61
CA GLN A 548 32.24 -2.70 0.77
C GLN A 548 31.42 -3.97 0.45
N GLN A 549 30.11 -3.94 0.66
CA GLN A 549 29.19 -5.03 0.31
C GLN A 549 28.80 -5.07 -1.18
N GLY A 550 29.30 -4.14 -2.01
CA GLY A 550 29.09 -4.14 -3.46
C GLY A 550 27.83 -3.41 -3.95
N TYR A 551 27.12 -2.66 -3.08
CA TYR A 551 25.89 -1.94 -3.45
C TYR A 551 26.11 -0.98 -4.63
N LEU A 552 27.13 -0.15 -4.55
CA LEU A 552 27.41 0.87 -5.55
C LEU A 552 27.69 0.26 -6.93
N GLU A 553 28.49 -0.81 -6.97
CA GLU A 553 28.80 -1.54 -8.20
C GLU A 553 27.53 -2.13 -8.83
N TYR A 554 26.72 -2.84 -8.04
CA TYR A 554 25.46 -3.41 -8.51
C TYR A 554 24.50 -2.34 -9.04
N MET A 555 24.33 -1.23 -8.31
CA MET A 555 23.40 -0.17 -8.68
C MET A 555 23.82 0.60 -9.92
N LEU A 556 25.13 0.79 -10.13
CA LEU A 556 25.68 1.41 -11.34
C LEU A 556 25.52 0.49 -12.57
N ASN A 557 25.76 -0.81 -12.42
CA ASN A 557 25.57 -1.79 -13.49
C ASN A 557 24.09 -1.94 -13.88
N ASN A 558 23.17 -1.69 -12.95
CA ASN A 558 21.72 -1.82 -13.15
C ASN A 558 20.97 -0.48 -13.15
N ARG A 559 21.58 0.60 -13.70
CA ARG A 559 20.97 1.94 -13.77
C ARG A 559 19.58 1.99 -14.41
N GLY A 560 19.22 1.01 -15.26
CA GLY A 560 17.88 0.88 -15.83
C GLY A 560 16.77 0.78 -14.77
N ALA A 561 17.10 0.37 -13.55
CA ALA A 561 16.15 0.27 -12.44
C ALA A 561 15.57 1.61 -11.96
N SER A 562 16.26 2.73 -12.21
CA SER A 562 15.77 4.08 -11.95
C SER A 562 14.41 4.40 -12.59
N ARG A 563 14.03 3.68 -13.66
CA ARG A 563 12.74 3.87 -14.34
C ARG A 563 11.53 3.41 -13.52
N PHE A 564 11.74 2.51 -12.57
CA PHE A 564 10.67 1.88 -11.79
C PHE A 564 10.94 1.88 -10.28
N ILE A 565 12.16 2.20 -9.83
CA ILE A 565 12.51 2.47 -8.44
C ILE A 565 12.89 3.95 -8.31
N SER A 566 12.06 4.74 -7.64
CA SER A 566 12.20 6.20 -7.59
C SER A 566 13.42 6.66 -6.79
N THR A 567 13.83 5.86 -5.80
CA THR A 567 14.95 6.19 -4.89
C THR A 567 16.30 5.67 -5.37
N TRP A 568 16.37 5.01 -6.53
CA TRP A 568 17.60 4.39 -7.03
C TRP A 568 18.76 5.38 -7.19
N ASP A 569 18.53 6.48 -7.90
CA ASP A 569 19.57 7.49 -8.16
C ASP A 569 19.93 8.26 -6.89
N LEU A 570 18.97 8.49 -5.98
CA LEU A 570 19.21 9.12 -4.68
C LEU A 570 20.08 8.23 -3.79
N CYS A 571 19.84 6.92 -3.80
CA CYS A 571 20.65 5.96 -3.06
C CYS A 571 22.07 5.87 -3.61
N ILE A 572 22.25 5.91 -4.94
CA ILE A 572 23.58 6.05 -5.56
C ILE A 572 24.28 7.33 -5.08
N GLU A 573 23.57 8.46 -5.04
CA GLU A 573 24.13 9.72 -4.53
C GLU A 573 24.51 9.64 -3.05
N ALA A 574 23.69 9.00 -2.22
CA ALA A 574 23.97 8.79 -0.80
C ALA A 574 25.17 7.86 -0.58
N LEU A 575 25.29 6.77 -1.32
CA LEU A 575 26.47 5.88 -1.29
C LEU A 575 27.74 6.65 -1.65
N PHE A 576 27.68 7.51 -2.67
CA PHE A 576 28.78 8.38 -3.06
C PHE A 576 29.17 9.40 -1.98
N SER A 577 28.30 9.73 -1.02
CA SER A 577 28.68 10.60 0.10
C SER A 577 29.67 9.94 1.05
N GLY A 578 29.72 8.60 1.10
CA GLY A 578 30.71 7.84 1.87
C GLY A 578 32.12 7.82 1.27
N ASP A 579 32.26 8.05 -0.04
CA ASP A 579 33.57 8.20 -0.70
C ASP A 579 33.49 9.20 -1.86
N LEU A 580 33.90 10.43 -1.56
CA LEU A 580 33.94 11.53 -2.53
C LEU A 580 34.96 11.28 -3.67
N SER A 581 35.99 10.48 -3.44
CA SER A 581 36.97 10.13 -4.48
C SER A 581 36.30 9.31 -5.57
N MET A 582 35.51 8.30 -5.16
CA MET A 582 34.65 7.55 -6.06
C MET A 582 33.57 8.44 -6.69
N LYS A 583 32.88 9.29 -5.92
CA LYS A 583 31.91 10.26 -6.47
C LYS A 583 32.50 11.06 -7.62
N PHE A 584 33.68 11.64 -7.41
CA PHE A 584 34.34 12.46 -8.42
C PHE A 584 34.84 11.64 -9.62
N ALA A 585 35.24 10.39 -9.41
CA ALA A 585 35.65 9.48 -10.47
C ALA A 585 34.48 9.10 -11.40
N TYR A 586 33.32 8.78 -10.82
CA TYR A 586 32.16 8.29 -11.56
C TYR A 586 31.26 9.42 -12.09
N MET A 587 31.03 10.47 -11.30
CA MET A 587 30.15 11.58 -11.68
C MET A 587 30.88 12.72 -12.40
N GLY A 588 32.22 12.76 -12.30
CA GLY A 588 33.03 13.84 -12.85
C GLY A 588 32.79 15.19 -12.17
N GLN A 589 32.03 15.25 -11.07
CA GLN A 589 31.78 16.49 -10.35
C GLN A 589 31.58 16.23 -8.85
N LEU A 590 32.04 17.17 -8.03
CA LEU A 590 31.68 17.30 -6.62
C LEU A 590 30.78 18.53 -6.46
N SER A 591 29.70 18.37 -5.71
CA SER A 591 28.74 19.43 -5.40
C SER A 591 29.33 20.47 -4.44
N LEU A 592 28.64 21.61 -4.29
CA LEU A 592 29.07 22.72 -3.40
C LEU A 592 29.17 22.31 -1.92
N HIS A 593 28.46 21.25 -1.52
CA HIS A 593 28.40 20.74 -0.15
C HIS A 593 29.25 19.49 0.09
N ASP A 594 29.89 18.94 -0.95
CA ASP A 594 30.80 17.81 -0.80
C ASP A 594 32.13 18.34 -0.25
N LEU A 595 32.51 17.99 0.99
CA LEU A 595 33.73 18.46 1.63
C LEU A 595 34.82 17.39 1.57
N THR A 596 35.94 17.66 0.90
CA THR A 596 37.04 16.68 0.80
C THR A 596 37.72 16.47 2.15
N GLU A 597 37.75 15.21 2.61
CA GLU A 597 38.39 14.79 3.85
C GLU A 597 39.88 14.44 3.66
N ASP A 598 40.57 14.18 4.77
CA ASP A 598 41.95 13.71 4.74
C ASP A 598 42.02 12.31 4.11
N GLY A 599 42.88 12.16 3.10
CA GLY A 599 42.96 10.95 2.29
C GLY A 599 42.13 11.00 1.00
N PHE A 600 41.35 12.07 0.74
CA PHE A 600 40.68 12.27 -0.55
C PHE A 600 41.70 12.21 -1.70
N TYR A 601 41.37 11.49 -2.77
CA TYR A 601 42.27 11.30 -3.88
C TYR A 601 41.56 11.37 -5.23
N ALA A 602 42.30 11.81 -6.24
CA ALA A 602 41.76 11.96 -7.58
C ALA A 602 42.83 11.73 -8.64
N MET A 603 42.41 11.21 -9.79
CA MET A 603 43.25 11.06 -10.97
C MET A 603 42.86 12.10 -12.02
N ARG A 604 43.80 12.52 -12.89
CA ARG A 604 43.53 13.47 -13.98
C ARG A 604 42.54 12.92 -15.01
N ARG A 605 42.56 11.60 -15.23
CA ARG A 605 41.58 10.85 -16.03
C ARG A 605 40.91 9.82 -15.13
N SER A 606 39.62 9.58 -15.33
CA SER A 606 38.92 8.51 -14.61
C SER A 606 39.13 7.19 -15.35
N PHE A 607 39.35 6.11 -14.61
CA PHE A 607 39.49 4.74 -15.11
C PHE A 607 38.49 3.85 -14.39
N CYS A 608 38.02 2.79 -15.06
CA CYS A 608 37.11 1.80 -14.48
C CYS A 608 37.77 0.40 -14.56
N PRO A 609 37.89 -0.33 -13.45
CA PRO A 609 37.52 0.06 -12.09
C PRO A 609 38.39 1.22 -11.57
N PHE A 610 37.79 2.11 -10.78
CA PHE A 610 38.53 3.19 -10.12
C PHE A 610 39.44 2.60 -9.03
N PRO A 611 40.73 2.96 -8.98
CA PRO A 611 41.67 2.33 -8.05
C PRO A 611 41.37 2.69 -6.60
N VAL A 612 41.06 1.69 -5.77
CA VAL A 612 40.86 1.88 -4.33
C VAL A 612 42.20 2.03 -3.63
N LEU A 613 42.44 3.19 -3.01
CA LEU A 613 43.75 3.52 -2.43
C LEU A 613 44.20 2.54 -1.33
N GLN A 614 43.28 2.05 -0.50
CA GLN A 614 43.56 1.01 0.50
C GLN A 614 44.02 -0.30 -0.14
N GLU A 615 43.45 -0.71 -1.28
CA GLU A 615 43.88 -1.92 -1.99
C GLU A 615 45.29 -1.75 -2.57
N LEU A 616 45.60 -0.57 -3.13
CA LEU A 616 46.95 -0.27 -3.60
C LEU A 616 47.98 -0.35 -2.48
N PHE A 617 47.66 0.16 -1.29
CA PHE A 617 48.52 0.06 -0.12
C PHE A 617 48.64 -1.38 0.41
N ARG A 618 47.52 -2.11 0.47
CA ARG A 618 47.50 -3.51 0.89
C ARG A 618 48.35 -4.40 -0.03
N LEU A 619 48.24 -4.18 -1.34
CA LEU A 619 48.97 -4.92 -2.38
C LEU A 619 50.39 -4.38 -2.61
N LYS A 620 50.78 -3.28 -1.94
CA LYS A 620 52.07 -2.59 -2.11
C LYS A 620 52.38 -2.27 -3.57
N MET A 621 51.37 -1.82 -4.32
CA MET A 621 51.48 -1.51 -5.75
C MET A 621 51.66 -0.02 -5.99
N CYS A 622 52.47 0.30 -7.00
CA CYS A 622 52.59 1.65 -7.53
C CYS A 622 51.62 1.79 -8.73
N PRO A 623 50.67 2.75 -8.71
CA PRO A 623 49.74 2.93 -9.83
C PRO A 623 50.49 3.37 -11.10
N LEU A 624 49.99 3.05 -12.28
CA LEU A 624 50.65 3.44 -13.55
C LEU A 624 50.54 4.95 -13.81
N GLU A 625 49.35 5.50 -13.58
CA GLU A 625 49.03 6.92 -13.71
C GLU A 625 49.13 7.62 -12.35
N PRO A 626 49.47 8.93 -12.32
CA PRO A 626 49.50 9.70 -11.09
C PRO A 626 48.15 9.74 -10.36
N ILE A 627 48.15 9.37 -9.08
CA ILE A 627 47.03 9.57 -8.14
C ILE A 627 47.40 10.73 -7.23
N TYR A 628 46.63 11.82 -7.29
CA TYR A 628 46.84 12.97 -6.43
C TYR A 628 46.10 12.77 -5.11
N VAL A 629 46.78 12.95 -3.98
CA VAL A 629 46.19 12.76 -2.65
C VAL A 629 46.21 14.06 -1.86
N VAL A 630 45.09 14.34 -1.22
CA VAL A 630 44.87 15.48 -0.33
C VAL A 630 44.95 14.98 1.10
N ASN A 631 45.92 15.45 1.87
CA ASN A 631 46.05 15.07 3.27
C ASN A 631 46.62 16.23 4.11
N PHE A 632 45.80 16.77 4.99
CA PHE A 632 46.17 17.81 5.96
C PHE A 632 46.40 17.25 7.37
N ALA A 633 46.22 15.94 7.58
CA ALA A 633 46.41 15.32 8.89
C ALA A 633 47.89 15.39 9.33
N GLU A 634 48.14 15.94 10.52
CA GLU A 634 49.43 15.86 11.20
C GLU A 634 49.53 14.50 11.93
N LEU A 635 50.74 13.91 12.04
CA LEU A 635 50.93 12.65 12.77
C LEU A 635 50.47 12.81 14.22
N GLN A 636 49.34 12.21 14.59
CA GLN A 636 48.98 12.07 16.00
C GLN A 636 49.99 11.13 16.66
N THR A 637 50.61 11.58 17.76
CA THR A 637 51.29 10.70 18.70
C THR A 637 50.30 9.64 19.16
N THR A 638 50.64 8.38 18.94
CA THR A 638 49.87 7.19 19.33
C THR A 638 49.72 7.12 20.85
N GLU A 639 48.80 7.88 21.41
CA GLU A 639 48.24 7.68 22.74
C GLU A 639 46.73 7.99 22.61
N ASN A 640 45.90 6.96 22.79
CA ASN A 640 44.43 6.95 22.68
C ASN A 640 43.86 6.56 21.30
N LEU A 641 44.09 5.31 20.88
CA LEU A 641 43.12 4.60 20.06
C LEU A 641 42.10 3.95 20.99
N ASP A 642 40.85 4.31 20.80
CA ASP A 642 39.71 3.83 21.59
C ASP A 642 39.49 2.34 21.35
N TYR A 643 39.19 1.59 22.41
CA TYR A 643 39.23 0.12 22.48
C TYR A 643 38.21 -0.59 21.54
N ASN A 644 37.37 0.16 20.82
CA ASN A 644 36.28 -0.34 19.97
C ASN A 644 36.64 -0.49 18.47
N GLU A 645 37.57 0.28 17.90
CA GLU A 645 38.03 0.09 16.50
C GLU A 645 38.80 -1.23 16.32
N SER A 646 39.44 -1.69 17.40
CA SER A 646 40.23 -2.92 17.47
C SER A 646 39.42 -4.18 17.16
N LYS A 647 38.10 -4.21 17.39
CA LYS A 647 37.27 -5.40 17.09
C LYS A 647 36.82 -5.48 15.63
N LEU A 648 36.72 -4.36 14.93
CA LEU A 648 36.38 -4.33 13.50
C LEU A 648 37.59 -4.76 12.65
N LEU A 649 38.78 -4.28 13.02
CA LEU A 649 40.05 -4.65 12.38
C LEU A 649 40.40 -6.15 12.57
N VAL A 650 39.99 -6.76 13.68
CA VAL A 650 40.21 -8.20 13.95
C VAL A 650 39.37 -9.11 13.04
N PHE A 651 38.26 -8.61 12.46
CA PHE A 651 37.50 -9.36 11.44
C PHE A 651 38.20 -9.33 10.08
N GLU A 652 38.94 -8.27 9.75
CA GLU A 652 39.72 -8.16 8.50
C GLU A 652 40.91 -9.12 8.46
N GLU A 653 41.55 -9.40 9.61
CA GLU A 653 42.74 -10.26 9.65
C GLU A 653 42.46 -11.76 9.48
N LYS A 654 41.27 -12.26 9.87
CA LYS A 654 41.01 -13.72 9.96
C LYS A 654 40.44 -14.38 8.69
N VAL A 655 39.88 -13.63 7.74
CA VAL A 655 39.20 -14.22 6.57
C VAL A 655 40.10 -14.28 5.33
N VAL A 656 41.15 -13.46 5.24
CA VAL A 656 41.93 -13.27 3.99
C VAL A 656 43.39 -13.76 4.12
N GLY A 657 43.80 -14.18 5.31
CA GLY A 657 45.20 -14.40 5.69
C GLY A 657 45.97 -15.57 5.05
N HIS A 658 45.39 -16.36 4.14
CA HIS A 658 46.06 -17.57 3.63
C HIS A 658 46.28 -17.66 2.10
N VAL A 659 45.91 -16.66 1.30
CA VAL A 659 46.01 -16.77 -0.19
C VAL A 659 47.00 -15.80 -0.85
N TYR A 660 47.43 -14.70 -0.22
CA TYR A 660 48.03 -13.58 -0.97
C TYR A 660 49.51 -13.25 -0.69
N ALA A 661 50.29 -14.18 -0.15
CA ALA A 661 51.72 -13.99 0.08
C ALA A 661 52.60 -13.94 -1.21
N ARG A 662 52.03 -14.01 -2.41
CA ARG A 662 52.80 -14.19 -3.66
C ARG A 662 53.00 -12.97 -4.57
N ASN A 663 52.34 -11.82 -4.36
CA ASN A 663 52.30 -10.75 -5.38
C ASN A 663 52.93 -9.40 -4.98
N SER A 664 54.09 -9.39 -4.31
CA SER A 664 54.87 -8.13 -4.14
C SER A 664 56.32 -8.24 -4.66
N THR A 665 56.56 -9.11 -5.63
CA THR A 665 57.90 -9.36 -6.21
C THR A 665 58.49 -8.11 -6.84
N GLU A 666 57.70 -7.32 -7.57
CA GLU A 666 58.23 -6.22 -8.39
C GLU A 666 58.78 -5.04 -7.57
N ALA A 667 58.06 -4.57 -6.54
CA ALA A 667 58.52 -3.50 -5.65
C ALA A 667 59.71 -3.95 -4.79
N ARG A 668 59.73 -5.22 -4.36
CA ARG A 668 60.88 -5.85 -3.69
C ARG A 668 62.10 -5.91 -4.58
N ASP A 669 61.93 -6.25 -5.85
CA ASP A 669 63.00 -6.34 -6.84
C ASP A 669 63.54 -4.98 -7.27
N VAL A 670 62.72 -3.91 -7.25
CA VAL A 670 63.18 -2.52 -7.42
C VAL A 670 64.08 -2.11 -6.26
N MET A 671 63.64 -2.31 -5.01
CA MET A 671 64.43 -1.95 -3.82
C MET A 671 65.74 -2.75 -3.74
N ARG A 672 65.70 -4.05 -4.09
CA ARG A 672 66.92 -4.88 -4.19
C ARG A 672 67.88 -4.33 -5.24
N ARG A 673 67.41 -4.05 -6.46
CA ARG A 673 68.24 -3.48 -7.54
C ARG A 673 68.85 -2.12 -7.18
N GLU A 674 68.10 -1.27 -6.49
CA GLU A 674 68.57 0.05 -6.08
C GLU A 674 69.57 -0.02 -4.92
N SER A 675 69.32 -0.91 -3.95
CA SER A 675 70.28 -1.20 -2.88
C SER A 675 71.61 -1.69 -3.47
N LEU A 676 71.57 -2.61 -4.44
CA LEU A 676 72.75 -3.08 -5.15
C LEU A 676 73.47 -1.95 -5.92
N LYS A 677 72.75 -1.06 -6.60
CA LYS A 677 73.34 0.13 -7.27
C LYS A 677 74.04 1.08 -6.30
N ASN A 678 73.55 1.17 -5.06
CA ASN A 678 74.13 2.01 -4.01
C ASN A 678 75.19 1.28 -3.16
N GLY A 679 75.65 0.09 -3.59
CA GLY A 679 76.72 -0.66 -2.94
C GLY A 679 76.36 -1.26 -1.58
N ARG A 680 75.06 -1.49 -1.30
CA ARG A 680 74.56 -2.06 -0.03
C ARG A 680 73.65 -3.26 -0.31
N ASN A 681 73.66 -4.27 0.56
CA ASN A 681 72.66 -5.35 0.54
C ASN A 681 71.60 -5.07 1.61
N ALA A 682 70.42 -4.58 1.22
CA ALA A 682 69.31 -4.36 2.14
C ALA A 682 68.79 -5.69 2.68
N SER A 683 68.63 -5.80 4.01
CA SER A 683 68.00 -6.96 4.64
C SER A 683 66.50 -6.98 4.34
N GLU A 684 65.87 -8.15 4.45
CA GLU A 684 64.44 -8.30 4.21
C GLU A 684 63.59 -7.44 5.18
N SER A 685 64.09 -7.22 6.40
CA SER A 685 63.48 -6.29 7.37
C SER A 685 63.53 -4.83 6.90
N THR A 686 64.64 -4.40 6.28
CA THR A 686 64.77 -3.06 5.68
C THR A 686 63.87 -2.90 4.46
N ILE A 687 63.74 -3.94 3.64
CA ILE A 687 62.84 -3.94 2.47
C ILE A 687 61.38 -3.84 2.93
N ASN A 688 60.97 -4.61 3.94
CA ASN A 688 59.61 -4.53 4.48
C ASN A 688 59.33 -3.17 5.15
N ALA A 689 60.27 -2.62 5.92
CA ALA A 689 60.13 -1.28 6.52
C ALA A 689 60.01 -0.18 5.45
N TRP A 690 60.76 -0.30 4.34
CA TRP A 690 60.67 0.61 3.20
C TRP A 690 59.32 0.48 2.46
N LEU A 691 58.83 -0.74 2.25
CA LEU A 691 57.52 -0.99 1.64
C LEU A 691 56.38 -0.45 2.51
N GLU A 692 56.46 -0.60 3.83
CA GLU A 692 55.49 -0.01 4.76
C GLU A 692 55.57 1.51 4.75
N LEU A 693 56.77 2.08 4.75
CA LEU A 693 56.95 3.53 4.71
C LEU A 693 56.44 4.14 3.40
N LYS A 694 56.60 3.49 2.25
CA LYS A 694 56.24 4.04 0.93
C LYS A 694 54.85 3.66 0.41
N PHE A 695 54.36 2.48 0.80
CA PHE A 695 53.11 1.90 0.30
C PHE A 695 52.21 1.40 1.44
N GLY A 696 52.48 1.70 2.71
CA GLY A 696 51.62 1.27 3.83
C GLY A 696 50.49 2.22 4.17
N ARG A 697 50.64 3.51 3.88
CA ARG A 697 49.65 4.53 4.23
C ARG A 697 49.85 5.82 3.44
N VAL A 698 48.81 6.65 3.46
CA VAL A 698 48.89 8.04 3.00
C VAL A 698 49.93 8.78 3.84
N GLN A 699 50.84 9.47 3.17
CA GLN A 699 51.88 10.26 3.84
C GLN A 699 51.34 11.63 4.24
N VAL A 700 51.91 12.21 5.30
CA VAL A 700 51.63 13.59 5.70
C VAL A 700 52.16 14.54 4.61
N ASP A 701 51.33 15.50 4.21
CA ASP A 701 51.69 16.50 3.21
C ASP A 701 51.99 17.85 3.90
N TYR A 702 53.23 18.00 4.37
CA TYR A 702 53.69 19.22 5.03
C TYR A 702 53.58 20.46 4.15
N ASP A 703 53.81 20.32 2.84
CA ASP A 703 53.73 21.45 1.90
C ASP A 703 52.28 21.92 1.74
N LEU A 704 51.32 20.99 1.66
CA LEU A 704 49.90 21.31 1.56
C LEU A 704 49.38 21.96 2.86
N ILE A 705 49.80 21.46 4.02
CA ILE A 705 49.52 22.09 5.32
C ILE A 705 50.09 23.52 5.36
N THR A 706 51.31 23.72 4.84
CA THR A 706 51.95 25.03 4.74
C THR A 706 51.16 25.97 3.84
N TYR A 707 50.68 25.49 2.68
CA TYR A 707 49.81 26.27 1.80
C TYR A 707 48.53 26.72 2.49
N LEU A 708 47.87 25.85 3.25
CA LEU A 708 46.68 26.20 4.01
C LEU A 708 46.98 27.26 5.08
N LYS A 709 48.07 27.11 5.84
CA LYS A 709 48.49 28.08 6.87
C LYS A 709 48.78 29.45 6.27
N ILE A 710 49.52 29.52 5.16
CA ILE A 710 49.81 30.77 4.44
C ILE A 710 48.51 31.42 3.95
N PHE A 711 47.62 30.65 3.32
CA PHE A 711 46.40 31.22 2.78
C PHE A 711 45.43 31.70 3.86
N LYS A 712 45.31 30.99 4.99
CA LYS A 712 44.54 31.44 6.15
C LYS A 712 45.06 32.78 6.67
N ALA A 713 46.37 32.96 6.79
CA ALA A 713 46.98 34.23 7.17
C ALA A 713 46.72 35.35 6.14
N GLU A 714 46.79 35.06 4.83
CA GLU A 714 46.43 36.02 3.77
C GLU A 714 44.95 36.44 3.84
N LEU A 715 44.05 35.51 4.19
CA LEU A 715 42.62 35.80 4.38
C LEU A 715 42.36 36.62 5.63
N GLU A 716 42.95 36.25 6.77
CA GLU A 716 42.82 36.98 8.03
C GLU A 716 43.30 38.44 7.89
N ALA A 717 44.45 38.65 7.24
CA ALA A 717 44.97 39.99 6.97
C ALA A 717 44.03 40.80 6.05
N ALA A 718 43.41 40.15 5.08
CA ALA A 718 42.50 40.79 4.14
C ALA A 718 41.11 41.11 4.72
N GLU A 719 40.66 40.34 5.72
CA GLU A 719 39.35 40.49 6.36
C GLU A 719 39.43 41.29 7.68
N ALA A 720 40.64 41.58 8.18
CA ALA A 720 40.87 42.39 9.38
C ALA A 720 40.30 43.82 9.29
N GLU A 721 40.14 44.37 8.08
CA GLU A 721 39.59 45.72 7.85
C GLU A 721 38.04 45.78 7.90
N ASP A 722 37.34 44.62 7.90
CA ASP A 722 35.87 44.52 7.76
C ASP A 722 35.17 43.95 9.02
N LYS A 723 35.81 44.05 10.20
CA LYS A 723 35.27 43.55 11.48
C LYS A 723 34.10 44.40 11.98
N GLY A 724 32.87 44.03 11.58
CA GLY A 724 31.63 44.41 12.28
C GLY A 724 31.47 43.65 13.61
N PRO A 725 30.58 44.09 14.52
CA PRO A 725 30.52 43.65 15.92
C PRO A 725 29.78 42.30 16.16
N PHE A 726 29.80 41.38 15.19
CA PHE A 726 29.19 40.06 15.35
C PHE A 726 30.15 39.02 14.78
N ASP A 727 30.91 38.39 15.66
CA ASP A 727 31.78 37.26 15.37
C ASP A 727 31.33 36.10 16.25
N ASP A 728 30.27 35.43 15.80
CA ASP A 728 29.89 34.09 16.23
C ASP A 728 29.52 33.34 14.94
N SER A 729 30.51 32.72 14.31
CA SER A 729 30.29 31.86 13.15
C SER A 729 29.43 30.67 13.58
N ILE A 730 28.14 30.69 13.26
CA ILE A 730 27.25 29.56 13.49
C ILE A 730 27.73 28.39 12.60
N PRO A 731 28.12 27.23 13.16
CA PRO A 731 28.55 26.09 12.39
C PRO A 731 27.51 25.70 11.32
N GLY A 732 27.96 25.52 10.07
CA GLY A 732 27.09 25.09 8.96
C GLY A 732 26.44 26.21 8.13
N LEU A 733 26.61 27.48 8.48
CA LEU A 733 26.17 28.62 7.68
C LEU A 733 27.34 29.33 6.99
N ILE A 734 27.13 29.78 5.75
CA ILE A 734 28.16 30.45 4.93
C ILE A 734 27.86 31.93 4.81
N GLU A 735 28.85 32.77 5.11
CA GLU A 735 28.81 34.22 4.85
C GLU A 735 28.83 34.52 3.35
N THR A 736 27.64 34.77 2.81
CA THR A 736 27.41 34.95 1.37
C THR A 736 28.18 36.13 0.75
N THR A 737 28.43 37.20 1.52
CA THR A 737 29.13 38.41 1.07
C THR A 737 30.62 38.18 0.80
N LYS A 738 31.24 37.19 1.46
CA LYS A 738 32.68 36.89 1.34
C LYS A 738 33.02 35.85 0.27
N ILE A 739 32.02 35.14 -0.28
CA ILE A 739 32.25 34.05 -1.25
C ILE A 739 33.06 34.55 -2.45
N ALA A 740 32.66 35.67 -3.06
CA ALA A 740 33.33 36.21 -4.24
C ALA A 740 34.77 36.66 -3.91
N SER A 741 34.99 37.40 -2.82
CA SER A 741 36.32 37.92 -2.47
C SER A 741 37.29 36.78 -2.13
N ARG A 742 36.85 35.79 -1.33
CA ARG A 742 37.63 34.59 -0.99
C ARG A 742 37.98 33.78 -2.24
N ALA A 743 37.02 33.54 -3.14
CA ALA A 743 37.26 32.79 -4.37
C ALA A 743 38.29 33.49 -5.29
N ARG A 744 38.21 34.81 -5.46
CA ARG A 744 39.18 35.57 -6.26
C ARG A 744 40.60 35.49 -5.67
N ARG A 745 40.72 35.60 -4.35
CA ARG A 745 42.02 35.49 -3.65
C ARG A 745 42.59 34.08 -3.76
N LEU A 746 41.77 33.05 -3.52
CA LEU A 746 42.19 31.66 -3.62
C LEU A 746 42.64 31.30 -5.03
N GLY A 747 41.93 31.76 -6.07
CA GLY A 747 42.32 31.51 -7.46
C GLY A 747 43.70 32.09 -7.79
N LYS A 748 44.00 33.30 -7.31
CA LYS A 748 45.34 33.90 -7.45
C LYS A 748 46.40 33.17 -6.62
N PHE A 749 46.05 32.73 -5.41
CA PHE A 749 46.95 31.95 -4.55
C PHE A 749 47.34 30.62 -5.20
N VAL A 750 46.37 29.83 -5.65
CA VAL A 750 46.57 28.55 -6.35
C VAL A 750 47.46 28.73 -7.59
N ALA A 751 47.18 29.75 -8.41
CA ALA A 751 47.99 30.02 -9.59
C ALA A 751 49.44 30.40 -9.25
N ARG A 752 49.68 31.12 -8.15
CA ARG A 752 51.04 31.41 -7.66
C ARG A 752 51.77 30.14 -7.23
N GLN A 753 51.11 29.24 -6.50
CA GLN A 753 51.75 28.00 -6.02
C GLN A 753 52.06 27.00 -7.14
N LEU A 754 51.27 27.01 -8.22
CA LEU A 754 51.36 26.05 -9.34
C LEU A 754 51.81 26.68 -10.68
N ALA A 755 52.56 27.78 -10.63
CA ALA A 755 53.07 28.50 -11.80
C ALA A 755 54.42 28.01 -12.33
N GLY A 756 55.17 27.21 -11.57
CA GLY A 756 56.56 26.85 -11.88
C GLY A 756 57.56 27.99 -11.64
N THR A 757 58.76 27.86 -12.20
CA THR A 757 59.89 28.79 -12.00
C THR A 757 59.94 29.96 -12.99
N ASP A 758 59.21 29.90 -14.11
CA ASP A 758 59.15 30.97 -15.12
C ASP A 758 57.69 31.27 -15.57
N PRO A 759 57.09 32.38 -15.13
CA PRO A 759 55.71 32.76 -15.46
C PRO A 759 55.52 33.21 -16.92
N SER A 760 56.61 33.37 -17.68
CA SER A 760 56.62 33.93 -19.04
C SER A 760 56.38 32.87 -20.12
N ASN A 761 56.63 31.59 -19.82
CA ASN A 761 56.63 30.49 -20.79
C ASN A 761 55.32 29.66 -20.73
N ARG A 762 54.20 30.26 -21.14
CA ARG A 762 52.86 29.63 -21.08
C ARG A 762 52.58 28.59 -22.17
N LEU A 763 53.45 28.46 -23.18
CA LEU A 763 53.16 27.71 -24.41
C LEU A 763 53.28 26.17 -24.26
N CYS A 764 53.71 25.65 -23.10
CA CYS A 764 53.80 24.20 -22.90
C CYS A 764 53.63 23.70 -21.45
N ILE A 765 52.63 24.22 -20.73
CA ILE A 765 52.36 23.86 -19.32
C ILE A 765 52.19 22.34 -19.13
N ASP A 766 51.52 21.64 -20.06
CA ASP A 766 51.31 20.19 -19.94
C ASP A 766 52.63 19.40 -20.05
N GLN A 767 53.56 19.77 -20.93
CA GLN A 767 54.87 19.09 -21.01
C GLN A 767 55.75 19.37 -19.79
N GLN A 768 55.70 20.61 -19.27
CA GLN A 768 56.40 20.97 -18.04
C GLN A 768 55.85 20.20 -16.84
N LEU A 769 54.52 20.03 -16.77
CA LEU A 769 53.87 19.22 -15.76
C LEU A 769 54.33 17.76 -15.84
N GLU A 770 54.37 17.15 -17.02
CA GLU A 770 54.85 15.77 -17.17
C GLU A 770 56.31 15.60 -16.72
N LEU A 771 57.19 16.54 -17.06
CA LEU A 771 58.58 16.54 -16.57
C LEU A 771 58.66 16.72 -15.05
N HIS A 772 57.82 17.57 -14.49
CA HIS A 772 57.75 17.79 -13.06
C HIS A 772 57.24 16.57 -12.30
N LEU A 773 56.19 15.93 -12.80
CA LEU A 773 55.64 14.68 -12.26
C LEU A 773 56.67 13.56 -12.31
N ARG A 774 57.47 13.45 -13.39
CA ARG A 774 58.60 12.51 -13.46
C ARG A 774 59.64 12.80 -12.37
N SER A 775 60.02 14.06 -12.18
CA SER A 775 60.95 14.44 -11.10
C SER A 775 60.41 14.12 -9.70
N ILE A 776 59.12 14.35 -9.45
CA ILE A 776 58.46 13.97 -8.19
C ILE A 776 58.46 12.46 -8.03
N ARG A 777 58.06 11.72 -9.06
CA ARG A 777 58.05 10.24 -9.09
C ARG A 777 59.44 9.68 -8.78
N ASP A 778 60.50 10.23 -9.38
CA ASP A 778 61.87 9.79 -9.11
C ASP A 778 62.27 10.06 -7.65
N ARG A 779 61.81 11.18 -7.08
CA ARG A 779 62.07 11.56 -5.68
C ARG A 779 61.34 10.68 -4.67
N ILE A 780 60.04 10.44 -4.86
CA ILE A 780 59.21 9.70 -3.89
C ILE A 780 59.16 8.19 -4.18
N GLN A 781 59.49 7.78 -5.42
CA GLN A 781 59.43 6.42 -5.95
C GLN A 781 58.05 5.77 -5.88
N ASN A 782 57.02 6.59 -6.02
CA ASN A 782 55.61 6.21 -6.05
C ASN A 782 54.86 7.17 -6.98
N ASN A 783 53.77 6.72 -7.59
CA ASN A 783 52.85 7.53 -8.39
C ASN A 783 51.64 8.02 -7.57
N ILE A 784 51.60 7.72 -6.27
CA ILE A 784 50.73 8.40 -5.30
C ILE A 784 51.41 9.71 -4.91
N VAL A 785 50.93 10.83 -5.46
CA VAL A 785 51.53 12.15 -5.37
C VAL A 785 50.78 13.01 -4.34
N PRO A 786 51.39 13.35 -3.20
CA PRO A 786 50.84 14.36 -2.30
C PRO A 786 50.70 15.69 -3.02
N LEU A 787 49.51 16.29 -2.94
CA LEU A 787 49.14 17.46 -3.75
C LEU A 787 50.05 18.67 -3.51
N GLY A 788 50.51 18.85 -2.27
CA GLY A 788 51.41 19.92 -1.85
C GLY A 788 52.80 19.83 -2.47
N LEU A 789 53.23 18.68 -3.00
CA LEU A 789 54.54 18.55 -3.66
C LEU A 789 54.58 19.20 -5.05
N LEU A 790 53.42 19.52 -5.63
CA LEU A 790 53.34 20.15 -6.94
C LEU A 790 53.78 21.61 -6.88
N ARG A 791 54.59 22.02 -7.87
CA ARG A 791 54.98 23.41 -8.14
C ARG A 791 54.55 23.88 -9.53
N ILE A 792 54.20 22.92 -10.40
CA ILE A 792 53.64 23.14 -11.73
C ILE A 792 52.31 22.39 -11.78
N GLY A 793 51.26 23.04 -12.23
CA GLY A 793 49.93 22.42 -12.37
C GLY A 793 49.17 22.97 -13.57
N SER A 794 48.45 22.08 -14.26
CA SER A 794 47.54 22.42 -15.35
C SER A 794 46.13 22.66 -14.78
N SER A 795 45.12 22.65 -15.65
CA SER A 795 43.71 22.87 -15.28
C SER A 795 43.22 21.95 -14.16
N PHE A 796 43.64 20.68 -14.17
CA PHE A 796 43.23 19.69 -13.18
C PHE A 796 43.85 19.94 -11.81
N GLU A 797 45.18 20.01 -11.74
CA GLU A 797 45.92 20.14 -10.48
C GLU A 797 45.58 21.45 -9.77
N ARG A 798 45.39 22.54 -10.54
CA ARG A 798 44.94 23.83 -9.99
C ARG A 798 43.52 23.75 -9.43
N SER A 799 42.60 23.12 -10.14
CA SER A 799 41.22 22.99 -9.64
C SER A 799 41.17 22.10 -8.40
N LEU A 800 41.94 21.01 -8.38
CA LEU A 800 42.04 20.11 -7.23
C LEU A 800 42.60 20.82 -5.99
N LEU A 801 43.68 21.60 -6.13
CA LEU A 801 44.25 22.40 -5.04
C LEU A 801 43.29 23.48 -4.55
N PHE A 802 42.59 24.14 -5.48
CA PHE A 802 41.54 25.09 -5.11
C PHE A 802 40.47 24.42 -4.25
N LYS A 803 39.92 23.29 -4.70
CA LYS A 803 38.88 22.56 -3.96
C LYS A 803 39.34 22.13 -2.58
N ALA A 804 40.52 21.51 -2.49
CA ALA A 804 41.10 21.05 -1.22
C ALA A 804 41.25 22.17 -0.18
N ILE A 805 41.74 23.35 -0.60
CA ILE A 805 41.88 24.50 0.30
C ILE A 805 40.52 25.15 0.59
N ALA A 806 39.65 25.28 -0.41
CA ALA A 806 38.32 25.88 -0.29
C ALA A 806 37.48 25.17 0.80
N ASP A 807 37.51 23.84 0.83
CA ASP A 807 36.75 23.05 1.81
C ASP A 807 37.25 23.28 3.25
N ARG A 808 38.56 23.48 3.45
CA ARG A 808 39.17 23.76 4.77
C ARG A 808 38.93 25.17 5.29
N ILE A 809 38.40 26.06 4.47
CA ILE A 809 38.01 27.44 4.84
C ILE A 809 36.52 27.69 4.69
N ALA A 810 35.72 26.63 4.53
CA ALA A 810 34.27 26.69 4.31
C ALA A 810 33.84 27.58 3.13
N LEU A 811 34.63 27.60 2.05
CA LEU A 811 34.26 28.26 0.79
C LEU A 811 33.50 27.26 -0.10
N PRO A 812 32.19 27.44 -0.36
CA PRO A 812 31.42 26.51 -1.18
C PRO A 812 31.93 26.53 -2.63
N ALA A 813 32.55 25.42 -3.03
CA ALA A 813 33.15 25.26 -4.35
C ALA A 813 32.85 23.87 -4.91
N SER A 814 32.43 23.82 -6.17
CA SER A 814 32.16 22.58 -6.91
C SER A 814 33.34 22.30 -7.82
N LEU A 815 33.91 21.10 -7.72
CA LEU A 815 35.00 20.65 -8.59
C LEU A 815 34.39 19.91 -9.78
N VAL A 816 34.69 20.36 -10.99
CA VAL A 816 34.13 19.76 -12.22
C VAL A 816 35.24 19.24 -13.13
N ARG A 817 35.06 18.01 -13.62
CA ARG A 817 35.91 17.33 -14.59
C ARG A 817 35.39 17.55 -16.00
N GLY A 818 36.31 17.92 -16.88
CA GLY A 818 36.10 17.98 -18.31
C GLY A 818 36.88 16.90 -19.06
N ARG A 819 36.80 16.97 -20.39
CA ARG A 819 37.50 16.09 -21.32
C ARG A 819 38.99 16.41 -21.36
N TYR A 820 39.80 15.41 -21.71
CA TYR A 820 41.24 15.52 -21.92
C TYR A 820 42.03 16.07 -20.72
N GLY A 821 41.57 15.79 -19.50
CA GLY A 821 42.26 16.21 -18.28
C GLY A 821 42.12 17.71 -17.96
N LYS A 822 41.10 18.38 -18.51
CA LYS A 822 40.66 19.71 -18.08
C LYS A 822 39.74 19.59 -16.86
N SER A 823 39.81 20.55 -15.95
CA SER A 823 38.87 20.72 -14.83
C SER A 823 38.77 22.18 -14.45
N TRP A 824 37.68 22.54 -13.80
CA TRP A 824 37.45 23.89 -13.29
C TRP A 824 36.67 23.87 -11.98
N ILE A 825 36.55 25.05 -11.38
CA ILE A 825 35.76 25.27 -10.17
C ILE A 825 34.53 26.10 -10.50
N GLU A 826 33.38 25.65 -10.00
CA GLU A 826 32.13 26.40 -10.02
C GLU A 826 31.79 26.87 -8.60
N ILE A 827 31.37 28.12 -8.44
CA ILE A 827 30.96 28.71 -7.16
C ILE A 827 29.59 29.36 -7.28
N ALA A 828 28.95 29.59 -6.13
CA ALA A 828 27.67 30.26 -6.02
C ALA A 828 27.83 31.61 -5.31
N VAL A 829 27.73 32.70 -6.06
CA VAL A 829 27.76 34.08 -5.54
C VAL A 829 26.33 34.63 -5.60
N PRO A 830 25.58 34.62 -4.49
CA PRO A 830 24.18 35.08 -4.49
C PRO A 830 24.09 36.58 -4.78
N VAL A 831 23.13 36.97 -5.63
CA VAL A 831 22.83 38.37 -5.95
C VAL A 831 21.75 38.86 -4.99
N VAL A 832 22.10 39.75 -4.07
CA VAL A 832 21.12 40.37 -3.15
C VAL A 832 20.52 41.59 -3.82
N SER A 833 19.42 41.41 -4.57
CA SER A 833 18.65 42.52 -5.12
C SER A 833 17.66 43.06 -4.08
N ILE A 834 17.90 44.28 -3.59
CA ILE A 834 16.94 45.02 -2.78
C ILE A 834 15.83 45.49 -3.73
N VAL A 835 14.64 44.89 -3.62
CA VAL A 835 13.45 45.38 -4.32
C VAL A 835 13.02 46.67 -3.61
N ILE A 836 13.28 47.82 -4.23
CA ILE A 836 12.67 49.09 -3.83
C ILE A 836 11.41 49.21 -4.67
N ASP A 837 10.26 48.85 -4.09
CA ASP A 837 8.97 49.09 -4.75
C ASP A 837 8.77 50.60 -4.94
N GLY A 838 8.60 51.01 -6.20
CA GLY A 838 8.53 52.39 -6.66
C GLY A 838 7.23 53.14 -6.31
N SER A 839 6.48 52.69 -5.30
CA SER A 839 5.18 53.25 -4.94
C SER A 839 5.08 53.63 -3.47
N SER A 840 5.94 54.52 -3.00
CA SER A 840 5.59 55.45 -1.90
C SER A 840 6.63 56.57 -1.80
N LYS A 841 6.18 57.82 -1.98
CA LYS A 841 6.99 59.04 -1.78
C LYS A 841 7.27 59.37 -0.30
N ASN A 842 7.15 58.41 0.61
CA ASN A 842 7.55 58.57 2.01
C ASN A 842 8.24 57.29 2.52
N ALA A 843 9.53 57.15 2.23
CA ALA A 843 10.37 56.15 2.87
C ALA A 843 11.24 56.84 3.93
N VAL A 844 10.76 56.81 5.18
CA VAL A 844 11.67 56.87 6.33
C VAL A 844 12.58 55.65 6.18
N CYS A 845 13.86 55.90 5.84
CA CYS A 845 14.90 54.88 5.87
C CYS A 845 15.09 54.48 7.33
N THR A 846 14.29 53.54 7.82
CA THR A 846 14.46 52.98 9.16
C THR A 846 15.80 52.25 9.19
N ARG A 847 16.57 52.45 10.27
CA ARG A 847 17.84 51.75 10.52
C ARG A 847 17.72 50.22 10.43
N SER A 848 16.51 49.66 10.45
CA SER A 848 16.21 48.23 10.29
C SER A 848 16.39 47.72 8.85
N ALA A 849 16.08 48.49 7.80
CA ALA A 849 16.30 48.07 6.41
C ALA A 849 17.79 48.01 6.03
N LYS A 850 18.63 48.83 6.69
CA LYS A 850 20.11 48.76 6.61
C LYS A 850 20.73 47.67 7.49
N ARG A 851 19.97 47.07 8.42
CA ARG A 851 20.43 45.96 9.29
C ARG A 851 20.23 44.59 8.64
N LEU A 852 19.15 44.40 7.89
CA LEU A 852 18.90 43.16 7.13
C LEU A 852 19.84 42.95 5.94
N SER A 853 20.57 43.99 5.50
CA SER A 853 21.50 43.92 4.37
C SER A 853 22.91 43.46 4.74
N ARG A 854 23.19 43.07 5.99
CA ARG A 854 24.57 42.85 6.48
C ARG A 854 24.87 41.49 7.12
N SER A 855 23.91 40.58 7.27
CA SER A 855 24.18 39.20 7.65
C SER A 855 23.16 38.28 6.98
N GLN A 856 23.58 37.65 5.89
CA GLN A 856 22.82 36.60 5.21
C GLN A 856 23.69 35.35 5.20
N ALA A 857 23.82 34.73 6.36
CA ALA A 857 24.43 33.42 6.48
C ALA A 857 23.41 32.40 5.96
N LEU A 858 23.70 31.73 4.84
CA LEU A 858 22.79 30.75 4.22
C LEU A 858 23.40 29.35 4.31
N PRO A 859 22.58 28.29 4.49
CA PRO A 859 23.05 26.93 4.32
C PRO A 859 23.54 26.70 2.88
N PRO A 860 24.67 26.01 2.67
CA PRO A 860 25.23 25.74 1.34
C PRO A 860 24.26 25.06 0.37
N LYS A 861 23.31 24.28 0.89
CA LYS A 861 22.29 23.57 0.09
C LYS A 861 21.34 24.51 -0.67
N PHE A 862 21.18 25.76 -0.25
CA PHE A 862 20.35 26.76 -0.94
C PHE A 862 21.12 27.58 -1.99
N LEU A 863 22.42 27.32 -2.16
CA LEU A 863 23.26 28.05 -3.09
C LEU A 863 23.24 27.39 -4.47
N TYR A 864 23.04 28.21 -5.50
CA TYR A 864 23.09 27.78 -6.90
C TYR A 864 24.33 28.33 -7.57
N LYS A 865 25.12 27.44 -8.18
CA LYS A 865 26.32 27.80 -8.94
C LYS A 865 25.98 28.73 -10.11
N ASN A 866 26.71 29.82 -10.21
CA ASN A 866 26.48 30.86 -11.22
C ASN A 866 27.78 31.48 -11.77
N PHE A 867 28.94 31.14 -11.20
CA PHE A 867 30.25 31.56 -11.70
C PHE A 867 31.22 30.38 -11.83
N ILE A 868 32.08 30.43 -12.85
CA ILE A 868 33.30 29.63 -12.98
C ILE A 868 34.48 30.47 -12.49
N VAL A 869 35.34 29.91 -11.66
CA VAL A 869 36.61 30.55 -11.27
C VAL A 869 37.66 30.23 -12.31
N ASP A 870 38.17 31.25 -13.00
CA ASP A 870 39.28 31.05 -13.93
C ASP A 870 40.58 30.83 -13.15
N LEU A 871 41.26 29.72 -13.42
CA LEU A 871 42.55 29.35 -12.83
C LEU A 871 43.69 29.35 -13.87
N ILE A 872 43.40 29.67 -15.13
CA ILE A 872 44.31 29.48 -16.26
C ILE A 872 44.63 30.79 -16.97
N VAL A 873 43.63 31.50 -17.51
CA VAL A 873 43.88 32.69 -18.36
C VAL A 873 44.06 33.93 -17.50
N VAL A 874 43.09 34.19 -16.62
CA VAL A 874 43.09 35.28 -15.64
C VAL A 874 42.79 34.70 -14.25
N PRO A 875 43.82 34.21 -13.52
CA PRO A 875 43.61 33.56 -12.23
C PRO A 875 42.81 34.38 -11.21
N GLY A 876 41.76 33.78 -10.67
CA GLY A 876 40.84 34.40 -9.73
C GLY A 876 39.80 35.32 -10.37
N ASP A 877 39.65 35.33 -11.70
CA ASP A 877 38.51 35.98 -12.32
C ASP A 877 37.23 35.12 -12.20
N LEU A 878 36.07 35.77 -12.07
CA LEU A 878 34.78 35.09 -11.92
C LEU A 878 33.99 35.23 -13.22
N ILE A 879 33.89 34.15 -13.97
CA ILE A 879 33.22 34.09 -15.27
C ILE A 879 31.75 33.71 -15.05
N PRO A 880 30.77 34.56 -15.40
CA PRO A 880 29.35 34.20 -15.31
C PRO A 880 29.06 32.96 -16.17
N MET A 881 28.32 31.99 -15.63
CA MET A 881 28.02 30.73 -16.34
C MET A 881 27.19 30.95 -17.63
N SER A 882 26.44 32.04 -17.71
CA SER A 882 25.69 32.43 -18.92
C SER A 882 26.54 33.10 -20.02
N SER A 883 27.82 33.37 -19.76
CA SER A 883 28.68 34.07 -20.71
C SER A 883 29.24 33.15 -21.80
N ALA A 884 29.56 33.70 -22.97
CA ALA A 884 30.23 32.96 -24.05
C ALA A 884 31.59 32.37 -23.61
N ARG A 885 32.29 33.02 -22.68
CA ARG A 885 33.55 32.51 -22.10
C ARG A 885 33.35 31.26 -21.24
N ALA A 886 32.16 31.05 -20.66
CA ALA A 886 31.83 29.82 -19.94
C ALA A 886 31.50 28.65 -20.89
N GLN A 887 31.02 28.92 -22.11
CA GLN A 887 30.68 27.87 -23.09
C GLN A 887 31.88 26.99 -23.44
N SER A 888 33.08 27.57 -23.55
CA SER A 888 34.31 26.79 -23.80
C SER A 888 34.70 25.82 -22.68
N TYR A 889 34.18 26.02 -21.46
CA TYR A 889 34.31 25.07 -20.36
C TYR A 889 33.20 24.02 -20.40
N HIS A 890 31.95 24.43 -20.70
CA HIS A 890 30.80 23.53 -20.74
C HIS A 890 30.80 22.54 -21.91
N GLU A 891 31.28 22.92 -23.10
CA GLU A 891 31.48 22.01 -24.24
C GLU A 891 32.48 20.90 -23.94
N ALA A 892 33.36 21.13 -22.95
CA ALA A 892 34.33 20.17 -22.47
C ALA A 892 33.83 19.36 -21.27
N LYS A 893 32.60 19.53 -20.78
CA LYS A 893 32.10 18.77 -19.62
C LYS A 893 32.00 17.29 -19.98
N ALA A 894 32.75 16.47 -19.24
CA ALA A 894 32.71 15.03 -19.38
C ALA A 894 31.83 14.46 -18.26
N GLY A 895 30.73 13.80 -18.62
CA GLY A 895 30.25 12.71 -17.78
C GLY A 895 31.22 11.54 -17.94
N CYS A 896 31.32 10.65 -16.96
CA CYS A 896 32.09 9.43 -17.19
C CYS A 896 31.41 8.63 -18.32
N GLU A 897 32.13 8.40 -19.41
CA GLU A 897 31.67 7.63 -20.57
C GLU A 897 31.69 6.14 -20.19
N PHE A 898 30.75 5.70 -19.34
CA PHE A 898 30.57 4.29 -19.00
C PHE A 898 29.89 3.54 -20.14
N ALA A 899 30.54 3.50 -21.31
CA ALA A 899 30.31 2.47 -22.32
C ALA A 899 31.08 1.18 -21.97
N CYS A 900 32.02 1.22 -21.01
CA CYS A 900 32.84 0.07 -20.60
C CYS A 900 32.26 -0.77 -19.44
N CYS A 901 31.09 -0.44 -18.88
CA CYS A 901 30.46 -1.25 -17.81
C CYS A 901 29.75 -2.52 -18.29
N ILE A 902 29.77 -2.82 -19.60
CA ILE A 902 29.45 -4.16 -20.09
C ILE A 902 30.71 -5.00 -19.88
N PHE A 903 30.92 -5.50 -18.67
CA PHE A 903 31.80 -6.66 -18.51
C PHE A 903 31.12 -7.84 -19.22
N PRO A 904 31.73 -8.44 -20.26
CA PRO A 904 31.27 -9.74 -20.71
C PRO A 904 31.51 -10.70 -19.54
N SER A 905 30.45 -11.42 -19.18
CA SER A 905 30.45 -12.53 -18.24
C SER A 905 31.72 -13.38 -18.37
N ILE A 906 32.45 -13.53 -17.25
CA ILE A 906 33.40 -14.62 -17.03
C ILE A 906 32.69 -15.65 -16.15
#